data_AF-A0A7V1RCF3-F1
#
_entry.id   AF-A0A7V1RCF3-F1
#
_cell.length_a   1.000
_cell.length_b   1.000
_cell.length_c   1.000
_cell.angle_alpha   90.00
_cell.angle_beta   90.00
_cell.angle_gamma   90.00
#
_symmetry.space_group_name_H-M   'P 1'
#
loop_
_entity.id
_entity.type
_entity.pdbx_description
1 polymer ?
#
loop_
_entity_poly.entity_id
_entity_poly.type
_entity_poly.pdbx_seq_one_letter_code
_entity_poly.pdbx_strand_id
1 'polypeptide(L)'
;MARLRRTSSASARRQGGSPAEAGSRRSPGHRGRAPCPAAAGWTGSGFESPRRAATPGGARRLRLARPARAGARSGKPGGAWPGQRLARRRAGRRGAGLATMPWRPRLRGEEAPYTRAKAARPDGLRPQRMKAANAAIMRTAAACSSVMRSSSPRCHATPAPSGRGDPLPLANHAGLRDVQPGGGASRQPRDPDPAVPAAGGRDARPFRPVPPMLTDPPPMRSAPILLAALALASLWGCSGRRGAPGPEGRIFRYALQSPPTQLDPARVEDGDTIDLLMQVFEGLVQWSPANEIAPNLAERWEVSPDGTVYTFHLKPGVKFHNGREATAQDVAWSLTRSLRPETKSPTAMTYLNDIVGSRELNEGKAQELRGVRVVDDRTLQITIDKRKPYFLGKLTYPTAYVVCPEAVEAAGGELNEKAMVGTGPFRLADYQPGYRVSLAANPDYHGGRPLLDGIERPILADSSTRQTTYESGGTDLTDVQRADLERIQADPSLKGELRQFPRAAIWYLALNQDAFAPFRDRRVRQAFAHAIDKDQLIRLALRGTAQRATGILPPGVPGHDPDYKGLEFDPPRARRLLAEAGFPGGRGFPRLVLSFRQGYKQIEDGALAIRSDLKQNLGIDADVRQVEWSQFLAERRNTRLMPCCHLRWAADYLDPQDFLSMMLRTGAPENHIGYSNPEFDRLCDRADVEPDRQKRLELYRKAERIAVEDAPWVCLYYQRDVELIKTYVRGLRDCLMGHLPHITTTVER
;
A
#
# COMPACT_ATOMS: atom_id res chain seq x y z
N MET A 1 45.85 3.51 -36.36
CA MET A 1 46.06 2.27 -37.16
C MET A 1 45.07 2.26 -38.33
N ALA A 2 45.19 1.36 -39.33
CA ALA A 2 44.64 1.60 -40.68
C ALA A 2 44.07 0.36 -41.40
N ARG A 3 43.10 0.61 -42.32
CA ARG A 3 42.57 -0.28 -43.41
C ARG A 3 41.78 -1.52 -42.94
N LEU A 4 40.88 -2.20 -43.69
CA LEU A 4 40.10 -2.05 -44.96
C LEU A 4 38.85 -3.01 -44.84
N ARG A 5 37.81 -3.15 -45.69
CA ARG A 5 37.42 -2.74 -47.07
C ARG A 5 36.24 -1.70 -46.99
N ARG A 6 35.30 -1.36 -47.92
CA ARG A 6 34.81 -1.75 -49.28
C ARG A 6 34.00 -3.08 -49.38
N THR A 7 33.02 -3.29 -50.29
CA THR A 7 32.66 -2.67 -51.61
C THR A 7 31.14 -2.55 -51.90
N SER A 8 30.77 -1.57 -52.76
CA SER A 8 29.64 -1.52 -53.76
C SER A 8 28.17 -1.65 -53.29
N SER A 9 27.15 -1.07 -53.96
CA SER A 9 27.01 -0.29 -55.23
C SER A 9 26.01 0.89 -55.03
N ALA A 10 26.23 2.11 -55.55
CA ALA A 10 25.92 2.65 -56.91
C ALA A 10 24.40 2.66 -57.26
N SER A 11 23.78 3.72 -57.81
CA SER A 11 24.30 5.01 -58.32
C SER A 11 23.29 6.19 -58.30
N ALA A 12 23.83 7.42 -58.16
CA ALA A 12 23.62 8.66 -58.95
C ALA A 12 22.19 9.23 -59.25
N ARG A 13 21.88 10.48 -58.79
CA ARG A 13 21.91 11.79 -59.54
C ARG A 13 20.63 12.09 -60.38
N ARG A 14 20.18 13.34 -60.65
CA ARG A 14 20.38 14.72 -60.10
C ARG A 14 19.39 15.66 -60.83
N GLN A 15 18.83 16.68 -60.15
CA GLN A 15 18.36 17.99 -60.71
C GLN A 15 17.27 17.95 -61.83
N GLY A 16 16.39 18.94 -62.04
CA GLY A 16 16.07 20.18 -61.32
C GLY A 16 15.68 21.30 -62.29
N GLY A 17 14.48 21.90 -62.16
CA GLY A 17 14.07 23.11 -62.93
C GLY A 17 12.61 23.13 -63.44
N SER A 18 12.01 24.32 -63.44
CA SER A 18 10.77 24.73 -64.14
C SER A 18 11.17 25.63 -65.35
N PRO A 19 10.29 26.32 -66.14
CA PRO A 19 8.82 26.43 -66.09
C PRO A 19 8.06 26.43 -67.46
N ALA A 20 6.71 26.51 -67.41
CA ALA A 20 5.78 27.05 -68.44
C ALA A 20 5.72 26.34 -69.84
N GLU A 21 4.76 26.55 -70.76
CA GLU A 21 3.52 27.38 -70.79
C GLU A 21 2.46 26.81 -71.78
N ALA A 22 1.19 27.21 -71.65
CA ALA A 22 0.07 27.20 -72.65
C ALA A 22 -0.36 25.89 -73.38
N GLY A 23 -1.65 25.70 -73.76
CA GLY A 23 -2.85 26.48 -73.42
C GLY A 23 -4.11 26.17 -74.28
N SER A 24 -5.29 26.47 -73.72
CA SER A 24 -6.65 26.40 -74.35
C SER A 24 -7.19 24.97 -74.58
N ARG A 25 -8.49 24.61 -74.49
CA ARG A 25 -9.81 25.32 -74.46
C ARG A 25 -10.75 24.52 -73.51
N ARG A 26 -11.95 24.94 -73.06
CA ARG A 26 -12.84 26.09 -73.33
C ARG A 26 -13.55 26.51 -72.00
N SER A 27 -14.84 26.88 -72.05
CA SER A 27 -15.73 27.35 -70.96
C SER A 27 -17.16 27.53 -71.54
N PRO A 28 -18.26 27.82 -70.80
CA PRO A 28 -18.31 28.37 -69.42
C PRO A 28 -19.32 27.76 -68.42
N GLY A 29 -19.14 28.09 -67.13
CA GLY A 29 -20.09 27.90 -66.03
C GLY A 29 -19.70 28.73 -64.80
N HIS A 30 -20.25 29.93 -64.66
CA HIS A 30 -20.08 30.83 -63.49
C HIS A 30 -20.95 30.38 -62.29
N ARG A 31 -20.71 30.63 -60.98
CA ARG A 31 -19.65 31.21 -60.09
C ARG A 31 -19.99 30.71 -58.65
N GLY A 32 -19.13 30.70 -57.63
CA GLY A 32 -17.69 30.97 -57.53
C GLY A 32 -17.24 31.56 -56.17
N ARG A 33 -16.43 30.80 -55.39
CA ARG A 33 -15.76 31.10 -54.10
C ARG A 33 -16.49 30.85 -52.76
N ALA A 34 -15.70 30.39 -51.79
CA ALA A 34 -15.90 30.36 -50.33
C ALA A 34 -15.16 31.56 -49.67
N PRO A 35 -15.15 31.82 -48.34
CA PRO A 35 -15.57 30.98 -47.21
C PRO A 35 -16.43 31.68 -46.12
N CYS A 36 -16.54 31.02 -44.97
CA CYS A 36 -17.20 31.37 -43.69
C CYS A 36 -17.53 32.85 -43.39
N PRO A 37 -18.79 33.15 -42.99
CA PRO A 37 -19.15 34.34 -42.22
C PRO A 37 -19.33 34.04 -40.71
N ALA A 38 -19.47 35.10 -39.90
CA ALA A 38 -19.93 35.04 -38.52
C ALA A 38 -20.85 36.23 -38.19
N ALA A 39 -21.63 36.08 -37.12
CA ALA A 39 -22.42 37.10 -36.40
C ALA A 39 -23.83 37.51 -36.89
N ALA A 40 -24.67 37.83 -35.88
CA ALA A 40 -25.99 38.47 -35.88
C ALA A 40 -27.19 37.71 -36.53
N GLY A 41 -28.41 37.77 -35.96
CA GLY A 41 -28.83 38.34 -34.66
C GLY A 41 -30.34 38.59 -34.58
N TRP A 42 -30.91 38.63 -33.37
CA TRP A 42 -32.30 39.06 -33.09
C TRP A 42 -32.35 39.97 -31.84
N THR A 43 -33.40 40.79 -31.73
CA THR A 43 -33.53 41.97 -30.83
C THR A 43 -34.56 41.74 -29.70
N GLY A 44 -34.64 42.55 -28.63
CA GLY A 44 -33.84 43.71 -28.21
C GLY A 44 -34.48 44.51 -27.05
N SER A 45 -33.97 45.73 -26.76
CA SER A 45 -34.38 46.68 -25.67
C SER A 45 -34.16 46.18 -24.22
N GLY A 46 -33.85 46.98 -23.19
CA GLY A 46 -33.44 48.39 -22.97
C GLY A 46 -32.94 48.50 -21.50
N PHE A 47 -32.20 49.48 -20.97
CA PHE A 47 -32.11 50.92 -21.24
C PHE A 47 -30.70 51.49 -20.89
N GLU A 48 -30.56 52.83 -20.82
CA GLU A 48 -29.33 53.64 -20.91
C GLU A 48 -28.26 53.56 -19.78
N SER A 49 -27.10 54.20 -20.04
CA SER A 49 -26.06 54.55 -19.04
C SER A 49 -25.33 55.86 -19.43
N PRO A 50 -24.92 56.69 -18.46
CA PRO A 50 -23.96 57.78 -18.68
C PRO A 50 -22.69 57.70 -17.79
N ARG A 51 -21.51 58.29 -18.13
CA ARG A 51 -20.83 58.57 -19.42
C ARG A 51 -19.44 59.19 -19.10
N ARG A 52 -18.49 59.15 -20.05
CA ARG A 52 -17.17 59.90 -20.08
C ARG A 52 -16.08 59.41 -19.10
N ALA A 53 -14.76 59.55 -19.36
CA ALA A 53 -14.01 59.75 -20.62
C ALA A 53 -12.47 59.58 -20.41
N ALA A 54 -11.71 59.58 -21.53
CA ALA A 54 -10.28 59.92 -21.68
C ALA A 54 -9.16 58.91 -21.32
N THR A 55 -8.67 58.22 -22.36
CA THR A 55 -7.27 57.77 -22.61
C THR A 55 -6.43 58.97 -23.18
N PRO A 56 -5.12 58.88 -23.61
CA PRO A 56 -4.29 57.70 -23.97
C PRO A 56 -2.77 57.74 -23.62
N GLY A 57 -2.04 56.67 -24.01
CA GLY A 57 -0.57 56.63 -24.20
C GLY A 57 0.24 56.04 -23.03
N GLY A 58 1.37 55.36 -23.21
CA GLY A 58 2.12 54.95 -24.41
C GLY A 58 3.03 53.73 -24.11
N ALA A 59 3.82 53.21 -25.06
CA ALA A 59 4.42 51.86 -24.97
C ALA A 59 5.95 51.75 -25.20
N ARG A 60 6.49 50.58 -24.79
CA ARG A 60 7.78 49.91 -25.18
C ARG A 60 9.05 50.06 -24.28
N ARG A 61 9.33 48.97 -23.54
CA ARG A 61 10.46 48.00 -23.72
C ARG A 61 11.96 48.48 -23.75
N LEU A 62 12.77 47.80 -22.91
CA LEU A 62 14.11 47.17 -23.12
C LEU A 62 15.42 47.76 -22.50
N ARG A 63 16.14 46.85 -21.80
CA ARG A 63 17.61 46.59 -21.73
C ARG A 63 18.62 47.47 -20.91
N LEU A 64 19.15 46.83 -19.86
CA LEU A 64 20.57 46.52 -19.55
C LEU A 64 21.65 47.62 -19.28
N ALA A 65 22.18 47.55 -18.05
CA ALA A 65 23.62 47.52 -17.66
C ALA A 65 24.53 48.80 -17.58
N ARG A 66 24.95 49.10 -16.32
CA ARG A 66 26.28 49.56 -15.79
C ARG A 66 27.20 50.49 -16.61
N PRO A 67 27.81 51.51 -15.95
CA PRO A 67 29.20 51.34 -15.44
C PRO A 67 29.42 51.84 -13.97
N ALA A 68 30.59 52.41 -13.60
CA ALA A 68 31.10 52.36 -12.21
C ALA A 68 32.11 53.46 -11.72
N ARG A 69 32.28 53.49 -10.37
CA ARG A 69 33.46 53.85 -9.52
C ARG A 69 33.76 55.31 -9.06
N ALA A 70 34.33 55.34 -7.83
CA ALA A 70 35.04 56.43 -7.09
C ALA A 70 34.20 57.65 -6.61
N GLY A 71 34.41 58.25 -5.42
CA GLY A 71 35.30 57.94 -4.27
C GLY A 71 35.60 59.21 -3.43
N ALA A 72 36.17 59.21 -2.21
CA ALA A 72 36.42 58.18 -1.16
C ALA A 72 36.97 58.85 0.14
N ARG A 73 37.13 58.09 1.25
CA ARG A 73 37.71 58.47 2.60
C ARG A 73 36.73 59.19 3.55
N SER A 74 36.81 59.09 4.88
CA SER A 74 37.63 58.29 5.85
C SER A 74 36.74 57.91 7.06
N GLY A 75 36.92 56.80 7.80
CA GLY A 75 38.03 56.49 8.73
C GLY A 75 37.83 57.21 10.07
N LYS A 76 37.95 56.62 11.28
CA LYS A 76 38.58 55.35 11.72
C LYS A 76 37.89 54.78 13.01
N PRO A 77 38.34 53.65 13.61
CA PRO A 77 37.50 52.79 14.47
C PRO A 77 38.02 52.63 15.91
N GLY A 78 37.40 51.70 16.66
CA GLY A 78 38.15 50.76 17.51
C GLY A 78 37.67 50.64 18.94
N GLY A 79 37.53 49.39 19.42
CA GLY A 79 37.43 49.06 20.84
C GLY A 79 38.55 48.10 21.22
N ALA A 80 39.18 48.32 22.36
CA ALA A 80 40.12 47.39 23.00
C ALA A 80 40.18 47.63 24.52
N TRP A 81 40.41 46.56 25.26
CA TRP A 81 40.87 46.56 26.65
C TRP A 81 42.36 47.00 26.71
N PRO A 82 42.96 47.39 27.86
CA PRO A 82 42.67 46.90 29.22
C PRO A 82 42.57 47.97 30.33
N GLY A 83 42.15 47.52 31.53
CA GLY A 83 41.98 48.38 32.70
C GLY A 83 43.23 48.55 33.58
N GLN A 84 43.20 49.57 34.45
CA GLN A 84 44.10 49.73 35.60
C GLN A 84 43.32 50.06 36.88
N ARG A 85 44.04 50.10 38.01
CA ARG A 85 43.51 50.15 39.38
C ARG A 85 43.47 51.60 39.87
N LEU A 86 42.50 51.92 40.73
CA LEU A 86 42.55 52.79 41.93
C LEU A 86 41.10 53.19 42.27
N ALA A 87 40.63 53.41 43.51
CA ALA A 87 40.90 52.87 44.85
C ALA A 87 40.11 53.75 45.84
N ARG A 88 39.47 53.13 46.86
CA ARG A 88 38.98 53.76 48.10
C ARG A 88 37.90 54.87 47.99
N ARG A 89 36.68 54.54 48.45
CA ARG A 89 36.12 55.12 49.68
C ARG A 89 35.43 54.02 50.51
N ARG A 90 35.07 54.31 51.76
CA ARG A 90 34.74 53.31 52.82
C ARG A 90 33.30 53.44 53.32
N ALA A 91 32.88 52.39 54.04
CA ALA A 91 31.70 52.24 54.91
C ALA A 91 30.35 51.89 54.25
N GLY A 92 29.57 50.91 54.75
CA GLY A 92 29.96 49.82 55.69
C GLY A 92 28.83 49.15 56.47
N ARG A 93 28.96 47.80 56.66
CA ARG A 93 28.11 46.90 57.49
C ARG A 93 26.67 46.72 56.93
N ARG A 94 25.95 45.60 57.05
CA ARG A 94 26.10 44.23 57.66
C ARG A 94 25.53 43.20 56.63
N GLY A 95 25.80 41.89 56.61
CA GLY A 95 26.72 41.02 57.35
C GLY A 95 26.37 39.53 57.14
N ALA A 96 27.38 38.62 57.10
CA ALA A 96 27.31 37.14 56.96
C ALA A 96 26.66 36.56 55.67
N GLY A 97 27.08 35.40 55.14
CA GLY A 97 28.24 34.54 55.48
C GLY A 97 28.35 33.32 54.53
N LEU A 98 29.54 33.08 53.96
CA LEU A 98 29.89 31.96 53.03
C LEU A 98 29.80 30.59 53.74
N ALA A 99 29.47 29.42 53.16
CA ALA A 99 29.70 28.79 51.84
C ALA A 99 31.11 28.17 51.62
N THR A 100 31.22 26.82 51.57
CA THR A 100 32.24 26.02 50.84
C THR A 100 31.95 24.49 50.85
N MET A 101 32.52 23.75 49.87
CA MET A 101 32.63 22.27 49.76
C MET A 101 33.89 21.72 50.53
N PRO A 102 34.41 20.45 50.46
CA PRO A 102 34.07 19.29 49.57
C PRO A 102 34.26 17.83 50.13
N TRP A 103 34.19 16.86 49.19
CA TRP A 103 34.83 15.51 49.15
C TRP A 103 34.06 14.19 49.51
N ARG A 104 34.72 13.06 49.20
CA ARG A 104 34.23 11.67 48.89
C ARG A 104 34.64 10.65 50.00
N PRO A 105 34.11 9.39 50.11
CA PRO A 105 34.17 8.33 49.07
C PRO A 105 33.03 7.25 49.04
N ARG A 106 33.34 6.06 48.45
CA ARG A 106 32.43 4.97 47.99
C ARG A 106 32.04 3.94 49.07
N LEU A 107 30.98 3.15 48.81
CA LEU A 107 31.01 1.68 48.93
C LEU A 107 29.96 0.98 48.01
N ARG A 108 29.82 -0.36 48.08
CA ARG A 108 28.96 -1.22 47.20
C ARG A 108 27.79 -1.83 47.99
N GLY A 109 26.77 -2.39 47.31
CA GLY A 109 25.85 -3.37 47.94
C GLY A 109 24.50 -3.62 47.24
N GLU A 110 24.49 -4.57 46.28
CA GLU A 110 23.47 -5.61 45.98
C GLU A 110 21.95 -5.30 45.92
N GLU A 111 21.14 -6.32 45.61
CA GLU A 111 19.77 -6.21 45.06
C GLU A 111 18.66 -6.88 45.90
N ALA A 112 17.43 -6.36 45.73
CA ALA A 112 16.14 -7.05 45.92
C ALA A 112 15.74 -7.53 47.35
N PRO A 113 14.49 -8.03 47.58
CA PRO A 113 13.25 -7.89 46.79
C PRO A 113 12.09 -7.21 47.56
N TYR A 114 11.08 -6.73 46.84
CA TYR A 114 9.85 -6.19 47.44
C TYR A 114 8.87 -7.31 47.86
N THR A 115 8.36 -7.28 49.09
CA THR A 115 7.33 -8.22 49.59
C THR A 115 6.02 -7.50 49.94
N ARG A 116 4.92 -8.25 50.09
CA ARG A 116 3.54 -7.73 50.03
C ARG A 116 2.76 -8.03 51.31
N ALA A 117 2.25 -6.99 51.99
CA ALA A 117 1.39 -7.10 53.17
C ALA A 117 -0.05 -6.62 52.90
N LYS A 118 -1.00 -6.96 53.77
CA LYS A 118 -2.45 -6.67 53.64
C LYS A 118 -3.00 -5.84 54.81
N ALA A 119 -3.90 -4.90 54.52
CA ALA A 119 -4.99 -4.39 55.36
C ALA A 119 -5.88 -3.48 54.49
N ALA A 120 -7.14 -3.14 54.79
CA ALA A 120 -8.26 -3.85 55.42
C ALA A 120 -9.57 -3.16 54.94
N ARG A 121 -10.76 -3.75 55.15
CA ARG A 121 -12.06 -3.12 54.83
C ARG A 121 -12.66 -2.40 56.06
N PRO A 122 -13.70 -1.58 55.83
CA PRO A 122 -14.99 -1.91 56.43
C PRO A 122 -16.15 -2.00 55.40
N ASP A 123 -17.27 -2.56 55.86
CA ASP A 123 -18.56 -2.69 55.16
C ASP A 123 -19.44 -1.43 55.40
N GLY A 124 -20.60 -1.20 54.78
CA GLY A 124 -21.34 -1.91 53.73
C GLY A 124 -22.86 -1.67 53.87
N LEU A 125 -23.66 -1.85 52.80
CA LEU A 125 -25.14 -1.86 52.83
C LEU A 125 -25.73 -2.45 51.52
N ARG A 126 -26.83 -3.22 51.62
CA ARG A 126 -27.63 -3.78 50.48
C ARG A 126 -29.06 -4.15 50.95
N PRO A 127 -30.06 -4.04 50.07
CA PRO A 127 -30.82 -5.22 49.60
C PRO A 127 -30.64 -5.43 48.07
N GLN A 128 -30.50 -6.64 47.50
CA GLN A 128 -31.52 -7.69 47.22
C GLN A 128 -32.59 -7.22 46.20
N ARG A 129 -32.89 -7.87 45.05
CA ARG A 129 -32.66 -9.23 44.47
C ARG A 129 -32.48 -9.09 42.91
N MET A 130 -32.27 -10.08 42.02
CA MET A 130 -32.12 -11.57 42.02
C MET A 130 -31.21 -11.98 40.81
N LYS A 131 -30.43 -13.08 40.84
CA LYS A 131 -30.65 -14.42 40.21
C LYS A 131 -31.01 -14.47 38.69
N ALA A 132 -30.43 -15.35 37.86
CA ALA A 132 -29.33 -16.34 38.04
C ALA A 132 -28.84 -16.89 36.66
N ALA A 133 -27.95 -17.90 36.70
CA ALA A 133 -27.28 -18.61 35.59
C ALA A 133 -26.14 -17.80 34.89
N ASN A 134 -24.95 -18.36 34.62
CA ASN A 134 -24.40 -19.68 34.97
C ASN A 134 -22.94 -19.56 35.41
N ALA A 135 -22.53 -20.39 36.37
CA ALA A 135 -21.13 -20.56 36.78
C ALA A 135 -20.81 -22.06 36.92
N ALA A 136 -20.10 -22.59 35.93
CA ALA A 136 -19.56 -23.95 35.92
C ALA A 136 -18.20 -23.95 35.23
N ILE A 137 -17.34 -24.92 35.57
CA ILE A 137 -16.00 -25.13 34.99
C ILE A 137 -15.01 -23.97 35.22
N MET A 138 -14.61 -23.80 36.49
CA MET A 138 -13.25 -23.33 36.85
C MET A 138 -12.78 -24.09 38.10
N ARG A 139 -12.30 -25.33 37.91
CA ARG A 139 -11.71 -26.20 38.93
C ARG A 139 -10.67 -27.17 38.33
N THR A 140 -9.51 -26.67 37.88
CA THR A 140 -8.25 -27.46 37.78
C THR A 140 -7.07 -26.56 37.38
N ALA A 141 -6.48 -25.86 38.35
CA ALA A 141 -5.13 -25.26 38.20
C ALA A 141 -4.46 -25.16 39.57
N ALA A 142 -3.14 -25.41 39.63
CA ALA A 142 -2.28 -25.36 40.82
C ALA A 142 -2.49 -26.44 41.91
N ALA A 143 -2.26 -27.71 41.57
CA ALA A 143 -2.03 -28.78 42.56
C ALA A 143 -1.14 -29.93 42.03
N CYS A 144 0.14 -29.69 41.77
CA CYS A 144 1.16 -30.76 41.77
C CYS A 144 2.60 -30.22 41.82
N SER A 145 3.34 -30.48 42.90
CA SER A 145 4.80 -30.34 43.01
C SER A 145 5.29 -30.98 44.31
N SER A 146 6.44 -31.67 44.25
CA SER A 146 7.13 -32.45 45.32
C SER A 146 6.68 -33.91 45.50
N VAL A 147 7.59 -34.71 46.11
CA VAL A 147 7.65 -36.20 46.14
C VAL A 147 8.00 -36.80 44.76
N MET A 148 9.11 -37.53 44.54
CA MET A 148 10.23 -37.92 45.42
C MET A 148 11.58 -37.98 44.64
N ARG A 149 12.72 -38.16 45.35
CA ARG A 149 14.04 -38.56 44.78
C ARG A 149 14.06 -40.11 44.67
N SER A 150 14.99 -40.85 44.03
CA SER A 150 16.33 -40.66 43.41
C SER A 150 16.48 -41.70 42.25
N SER A 151 17.55 -41.89 41.47
CA SER A 151 19.02 -41.71 41.62
C SER A 151 19.75 -41.62 40.25
N SER A 152 21.04 -41.26 40.27
CA SER A 152 21.92 -40.97 39.09
C SER A 152 22.64 -42.26 38.55
N PRO A 153 23.55 -42.27 37.52
CA PRO A 153 24.54 -41.22 37.13
C PRO A 153 24.92 -41.00 35.62
N ARG A 154 25.52 -39.82 35.38
CA ARG A 154 26.65 -39.47 34.45
C ARG A 154 26.71 -40.00 33.00
N CYS A 155 26.93 -39.07 32.06
CA CYS A 155 27.67 -39.29 30.80
C CYS A 155 28.73 -38.19 30.60
N HIS A 156 29.96 -38.56 30.22
CA HIS A 156 31.04 -37.64 29.82
C HIS A 156 32.01 -38.34 28.83
N ALA A 157 32.51 -37.56 27.87
CA ALA A 157 33.72 -37.78 27.05
C ALA A 157 33.76 -38.84 25.91
N THR A 158 34.46 -38.41 24.85
CA THR A 158 34.98 -39.04 23.60
C THR A 158 36.25 -39.91 23.89
N PRO A 159 37.01 -40.55 22.92
CA PRO A 159 37.13 -40.29 21.46
C PRO A 159 37.48 -41.43 20.43
N ALA A 160 37.24 -41.15 19.13
CA ALA A 160 38.03 -41.53 17.91
C ALA A 160 38.34 -43.04 17.59
N PRO A 161 39.12 -43.45 16.54
CA PRO A 161 39.69 -42.75 15.36
C PRO A 161 39.60 -43.47 13.96
N SER A 162 39.90 -42.72 12.87
CA SER A 162 40.57 -43.10 11.57
C SER A 162 40.14 -44.30 10.67
N GLY A 163 40.24 -44.26 9.32
CA GLY A 163 40.54 -43.14 8.38
C GLY A 163 41.09 -43.54 6.98
N ARG A 164 41.18 -42.54 6.07
CA ARG A 164 41.88 -42.44 4.75
C ARG A 164 41.47 -43.33 3.55
N GLY A 165 41.34 -42.72 2.36
CA GLY A 165 41.21 -43.39 1.05
C GLY A 165 40.71 -42.49 -0.11
N ASP A 166 41.64 -41.86 -0.85
CA ASP A 166 41.41 -41.03 -2.06
C ASP A 166 41.64 -41.86 -3.36
N PRO A 167 41.48 -41.33 -4.61
CA PRO A 167 40.33 -40.58 -5.18
C PRO A 167 39.99 -40.95 -6.67
N LEU A 168 38.82 -40.48 -7.17
CA LEU A 168 38.54 -40.15 -8.62
C LEU A 168 38.60 -41.34 -9.65
N PRO A 169 38.32 -41.13 -10.98
CA PRO A 169 37.86 -39.95 -11.71
C PRO A 169 36.58 -40.10 -12.58
N LEU A 170 36.21 -38.95 -13.16
CA LEU A 170 35.25 -38.67 -14.24
C LEU A 170 35.40 -39.52 -15.52
N ALA A 171 34.32 -39.66 -16.29
CA ALA A 171 34.15 -39.24 -17.71
C ALA A 171 33.19 -40.17 -18.51
N ASN A 172 32.73 -39.87 -19.74
CA ASN A 172 32.17 -38.67 -20.40
C ASN A 172 31.86 -39.08 -21.87
N HIS A 173 30.80 -38.55 -22.52
CA HIS A 173 30.47 -38.77 -23.96
C HIS A 173 30.20 -40.25 -24.40
N ALA A 174 29.77 -40.57 -25.63
CA ALA A 174 28.74 -39.99 -26.53
C ALA A 174 28.44 -40.99 -27.69
N GLY A 175 27.32 -40.82 -28.41
CA GLY A 175 26.92 -41.63 -29.58
C GLY A 175 25.51 -42.24 -29.41
N LEU A 176 24.55 -42.16 -30.33
CA LEU A 176 24.53 -42.58 -31.76
C LEU A 176 24.57 -44.12 -31.88
N ARG A 177 23.59 -44.82 -32.46
CA ARG A 177 22.40 -44.41 -33.27
C ARG A 177 21.21 -45.38 -33.12
N ASP A 178 20.04 -44.89 -33.51
CA ASP A 178 18.91 -45.54 -34.21
C ASP A 178 18.78 -47.08 -34.21
N VAL A 179 17.59 -47.60 -33.82
CA VAL A 179 16.67 -48.40 -34.66
C VAL A 179 15.43 -48.88 -33.84
N GLN A 180 14.27 -49.01 -34.49
CA GLN A 180 13.00 -49.57 -33.96
C GLN A 180 12.95 -51.13 -34.10
N PRO A 181 11.88 -51.89 -33.75
CA PRO A 181 10.64 -51.59 -33.00
C PRO A 181 10.28 -52.61 -31.87
N GLY A 182 9.29 -52.24 -31.04
CA GLY A 182 8.09 -53.08 -30.80
C GLY A 182 8.08 -54.29 -29.82
N GLY A 183 7.12 -54.25 -28.87
CA GLY A 183 6.36 -55.44 -28.42
C GLY A 183 6.67 -56.05 -27.04
N GLY A 184 5.69 -56.75 -26.45
CA GLY A 184 5.98 -57.87 -25.50
C GLY A 184 5.51 -57.75 -24.04
N ALA A 185 4.22 -57.94 -23.78
CA ALA A 185 3.53 -58.01 -22.48
C ALA A 185 4.10 -58.91 -21.34
N SER A 186 3.63 -58.62 -20.09
CA SER A 186 3.47 -59.54 -18.92
C SER A 186 4.72 -59.87 -18.06
N ARG A 187 4.65 -60.36 -16.80
CA ARG A 187 3.53 -60.79 -15.91
C ARG A 187 3.93 -60.74 -14.39
N GLN A 188 2.92 -60.75 -13.52
CA GLN A 188 2.85 -60.90 -12.03
C GLN A 188 4.01 -61.45 -11.17
N PRO A 189 3.95 -61.21 -9.84
CA PRO A 189 3.88 -62.32 -8.86
C PRO A 189 2.65 -62.28 -7.91
N ARG A 190 2.55 -63.25 -6.99
CA ARG A 190 1.49 -63.51 -5.99
C ARG A 190 2.10 -63.75 -4.58
N ASP A 191 1.36 -63.42 -3.52
CA ASP A 191 1.13 -64.15 -2.23
C ASP A 191 2.37 -64.63 -1.38
N PRO A 192 2.28 -65.00 -0.07
CA PRO A 192 1.07 -65.40 0.69
C PRO A 192 0.95 -64.93 2.17
N ASP A 193 -0.12 -65.41 2.82
CA ASP A 193 -0.42 -65.48 4.27
C ASP A 193 0.04 -66.88 4.83
N PRO A 194 -0.26 -67.41 6.06
CA PRO A 194 -1.10 -66.91 7.18
C PRO A 194 -0.57 -67.14 8.62
N ALA A 195 -1.35 -66.73 9.63
CA ALA A 195 -1.79 -67.53 10.82
C ALA A 195 -2.04 -66.68 12.11
N VAL A 196 -2.96 -67.15 12.97
CA VAL A 196 -3.52 -66.41 14.12
C VAL A 196 -3.80 -67.33 15.32
N PRO A 197 -3.52 -66.86 16.56
CA PRO A 197 -4.45 -66.92 17.69
C PRO A 197 -4.43 -65.60 18.51
N ALA A 198 -5.26 -65.31 19.53
CA ALA A 198 -6.65 -65.66 19.95
C ALA A 198 -6.86 -64.92 21.31
N ALA A 199 -8.04 -64.53 21.83
CA ALA A 199 -9.45 -64.43 21.41
C ALA A 199 -10.13 -63.45 22.42
N GLY A 200 -11.37 -62.94 22.27
CA GLY A 200 -12.39 -63.09 21.24
C GLY A 200 -13.80 -62.83 21.82
N GLY A 201 -14.63 -62.05 21.12
CA GLY A 201 -15.89 -61.51 21.68
C GLY A 201 -15.67 -60.30 22.60
N ARG A 202 -16.69 -59.75 23.28
CA ARG A 202 -18.10 -60.14 23.33
C ARG A 202 -18.99 -58.89 23.48
N ASP A 203 -20.29 -58.93 23.18
CA ASP A 203 -20.95 -59.34 21.93
C ASP A 203 -22.37 -58.75 21.99
N ALA A 204 -22.74 -57.90 21.04
CA ALA A 204 -24.12 -57.44 20.86
C ALA A 204 -24.41 -57.39 19.35
N ARG A 205 -25.34 -58.22 18.91
CA ARG A 205 -25.78 -58.41 17.51
C ARG A 205 -27.29 -58.14 17.42
N PRO A 206 -27.98 -58.21 16.26
CA PRO A 206 -27.49 -58.48 14.90
C PRO A 206 -28.00 -57.53 13.79
N PHE A 207 -27.29 -57.53 12.66
CA PHE A 207 -27.91 -57.37 11.33
C PHE A 207 -27.74 -58.69 10.56
N ARG A 208 -28.70 -59.06 9.70
CA ARG A 208 -28.64 -60.27 8.84
C ARG A 208 -28.21 -59.90 7.41
N PRO A 209 -27.34 -60.70 6.75
CA PRO A 209 -27.00 -60.53 5.34
C PRO A 209 -27.99 -61.27 4.41
N VAL A 210 -27.93 -60.94 3.12
CA VAL A 210 -28.61 -61.63 2.01
C VAL A 210 -27.55 -61.96 0.93
N PRO A 211 -27.55 -63.16 0.33
CA PRO A 211 -26.48 -63.60 -0.59
C PRO A 211 -26.61 -63.02 -2.02
N PRO A 212 -25.52 -63.06 -2.82
CA PRO A 212 -25.56 -62.67 -4.23
C PRO A 212 -26.16 -63.77 -5.12
N MET A 213 -26.72 -63.36 -6.27
CA MET A 213 -27.09 -64.26 -7.37
C MET A 213 -26.61 -63.69 -8.71
N LEU A 214 -26.02 -64.54 -9.55
CA LEU A 214 -25.87 -64.31 -10.99
C LEU A 214 -26.99 -65.02 -11.73
N THR A 215 -27.64 -64.34 -12.67
CA THR A 215 -28.39 -64.94 -13.79
C THR A 215 -28.37 -63.97 -14.97
N ASP A 216 -27.96 -64.42 -16.15
CA ASP A 216 -27.96 -63.60 -17.37
C ASP A 216 -29.40 -63.41 -17.93
N PRO A 217 -29.73 -62.24 -18.48
CA PRO A 217 -31.01 -62.00 -19.15
C PRO A 217 -31.02 -62.47 -20.62
N PRO A 218 -32.07 -63.19 -21.09
CA PRO A 218 -32.22 -63.58 -22.49
C PRO A 218 -32.70 -62.43 -23.40
N PRO A 219 -32.53 -62.52 -24.73
CA PRO A 219 -32.75 -61.39 -25.64
C PRO A 219 -34.20 -61.25 -26.11
N MET A 220 -34.80 -60.06 -25.93
CA MET A 220 -36.03 -59.68 -26.64
C MET A 220 -35.97 -58.27 -27.24
N ARG A 221 -36.67 -58.14 -28.37
CA ARG A 221 -36.68 -56.97 -29.27
C ARG A 221 -37.88 -56.05 -28.97
N SER A 222 -37.81 -54.84 -29.53
CA SER A 222 -38.96 -53.96 -29.90
C SER A 222 -39.95 -53.49 -28.81
N ALA A 223 -39.75 -52.26 -28.31
CA ALA A 223 -40.83 -51.35 -27.85
C ALA A 223 -40.33 -49.87 -27.68
N PRO A 224 -40.21 -49.05 -28.75
CA PRO A 224 -39.53 -47.74 -28.67
C PRO A 224 -40.50 -46.53 -28.56
N ILE A 225 -41.25 -46.40 -27.46
CA ILE A 225 -42.16 -45.23 -27.25
C ILE A 225 -41.97 -44.53 -25.89
N LEU A 226 -41.73 -45.25 -24.79
CA LEU A 226 -41.77 -44.64 -23.44
C LEU A 226 -40.59 -43.71 -23.08
N LEU A 227 -39.52 -43.69 -23.88
CA LEU A 227 -38.32 -42.87 -23.61
C LEU A 227 -38.43 -41.39 -24.01
N ALA A 228 -39.39 -41.03 -24.86
CA ALA A 228 -39.56 -39.64 -25.30
C ALA A 228 -40.11 -38.71 -24.20
N ALA A 229 -40.98 -39.22 -23.31
CA ALA A 229 -41.65 -38.42 -22.29
C ALA A 229 -40.69 -37.90 -21.19
N LEU A 230 -39.72 -38.72 -20.78
CA LEU A 230 -38.70 -38.35 -19.80
C LEU A 230 -37.62 -37.40 -20.34
N ALA A 231 -37.45 -37.34 -21.67
CA ALA A 231 -36.51 -36.44 -22.33
C ALA A 231 -37.00 -34.98 -22.43
N LEU A 232 -38.32 -34.73 -22.37
CA LEU A 232 -38.85 -33.36 -22.32
C LEU A 232 -38.90 -32.80 -20.89
N ALA A 233 -39.13 -33.63 -19.88
CA ALA A 233 -39.18 -33.19 -18.48
C ALA A 233 -37.84 -32.61 -17.98
N SER A 234 -36.71 -33.12 -18.48
CA SER A 234 -35.37 -32.63 -18.15
C SER A 234 -35.00 -31.29 -18.79
N LEU A 235 -35.73 -30.83 -19.81
CA LEU A 235 -35.47 -29.56 -20.51
C LEU A 235 -36.05 -28.32 -19.82
N TRP A 236 -36.97 -28.48 -18.85
CA TRP A 236 -37.47 -27.37 -18.02
C TRP A 236 -36.71 -27.24 -16.67
N GLY A 237 -36.09 -28.32 -16.19
CA GLY A 237 -35.28 -28.33 -14.96
C GLY A 237 -34.00 -27.49 -15.05
N CYS A 238 -33.49 -27.25 -16.27
CA CYS A 238 -32.31 -26.39 -16.50
C CYS A 238 -32.63 -24.88 -16.56
N SER A 239 -33.76 -24.46 -15.98
CA SER A 239 -34.03 -23.07 -15.59
C SER A 239 -33.26 -22.67 -14.32
N GLY A 240 -32.00 -23.12 -14.19
CA GLY A 240 -31.08 -22.65 -13.17
C GLY A 240 -30.96 -21.13 -13.23
N ARG A 241 -30.85 -20.48 -12.06
CA ARG A 241 -30.81 -19.02 -11.94
C ARG A 241 -29.72 -18.42 -12.84
N ARG A 242 -30.10 -17.98 -14.03
CA ARG A 242 -29.44 -16.87 -14.70
C ARG A 242 -29.65 -15.68 -13.78
N GLY A 243 -28.62 -15.35 -12.99
CA GLY A 243 -28.59 -14.06 -12.29
C GLY A 243 -28.91 -12.97 -13.31
N ALA A 244 -29.73 -11.98 -12.92
CA ALA A 244 -30.26 -11.01 -13.86
C ALA A 244 -29.13 -10.44 -14.73
N PRO A 245 -29.30 -10.37 -16.06
CA PRO A 245 -28.25 -9.87 -16.94
C PRO A 245 -27.80 -8.51 -16.44
N GLY A 246 -26.48 -8.33 -16.31
CA GLY A 246 -25.90 -7.06 -15.89
C GLY A 246 -26.44 -5.93 -16.77
N PRO A 247 -26.81 -4.76 -16.21
CA PRO A 247 -27.66 -3.79 -16.87
C PRO A 247 -27.17 -3.45 -18.28
N GLU A 248 -28.07 -3.57 -19.26
CA GLU A 248 -27.80 -3.18 -20.65
C GLU A 248 -27.56 -1.66 -20.70
N GLY A 249 -26.30 -1.26 -20.90
CA GLY A 249 -25.86 0.13 -20.77
C GLY A 249 -24.34 0.28 -20.74
N ARG A 250 -23.87 1.47 -20.36
CA ARG A 250 -22.43 1.80 -20.29
C ARG A 250 -21.85 1.26 -18.99
N ILE A 251 -21.55 -0.04 -19.00
CA ILE A 251 -21.00 -0.77 -17.86
C ILE A 251 -19.49 -0.90 -18.02
N PHE A 252 -18.73 -0.44 -17.02
CA PHE A 252 -17.28 -0.61 -16.95
C PHE A 252 -16.92 -1.88 -16.18
N ARG A 253 -15.99 -2.68 -16.72
CA ARG A 253 -15.67 -4.03 -16.24
C ARG A 253 -14.21 -4.18 -15.91
N TYR A 254 -13.88 -4.46 -14.66
CA TYR A 254 -12.49 -4.66 -14.22
C TYR A 254 -12.43 -5.58 -13.01
N ALA A 255 -11.46 -6.48 -12.98
CA ALA A 255 -11.45 -7.58 -12.04
C ALA A 255 -11.24 -7.16 -10.57
N LEU A 256 -11.57 -8.08 -9.67
CA LEU A 256 -11.06 -8.19 -8.31
C LEU A 256 -10.07 -9.37 -8.28
N GLN A 257 -8.89 -9.20 -7.66
CA GLN A 257 -7.91 -10.29 -7.50
C GLN A 257 -8.33 -11.30 -6.41
N SER A 258 -9.20 -10.89 -5.49
CA SER A 258 -9.78 -11.74 -4.44
C SER A 258 -11.19 -11.25 -4.07
N PRO A 259 -12.02 -12.07 -3.40
CA PRO A 259 -13.27 -11.56 -2.82
C PRO A 259 -13.01 -10.38 -1.87
N PRO A 260 -13.90 -9.37 -1.81
CA PRO A 260 -13.79 -8.25 -0.87
C PRO A 260 -13.55 -8.73 0.56
N THR A 261 -12.50 -8.22 1.23
CA THR A 261 -12.11 -8.74 2.56
C THR A 261 -13.09 -8.32 3.64
N GLN A 262 -13.57 -7.07 3.58
CA GLN A 262 -14.57 -6.46 4.45
C GLN A 262 -15.40 -5.47 3.61
N LEU A 263 -16.73 -5.48 3.77
CA LEU A 263 -17.60 -4.49 3.12
C LEU A 263 -17.71 -3.18 3.92
N ASP A 264 -17.21 -3.18 5.15
CA ASP A 264 -17.21 -2.07 6.09
C ASP A 264 -15.95 -1.20 5.90
N PRO A 265 -16.08 0.09 5.51
CA PRO A 265 -14.94 0.97 5.28
C PRO A 265 -14.16 1.29 6.57
N ALA A 266 -14.75 1.07 7.76
CA ALA A 266 -14.03 1.13 9.03
C ALA A 266 -13.10 -0.07 9.27
N ARG A 267 -13.24 -1.17 8.54
CA ARG A 267 -12.54 -2.46 8.80
C ARG A 267 -11.64 -2.94 7.66
N VAL A 268 -11.68 -2.29 6.50
CA VAL A 268 -10.84 -2.62 5.34
C VAL A 268 -9.37 -2.21 5.54
N GLU A 269 -8.44 -2.96 4.92
CA GLU A 269 -7.01 -2.61 4.83
C GLU A 269 -6.35 -2.95 3.46
N ASP A 270 -7.06 -3.59 2.52
CA ASP A 270 -6.54 -3.97 1.19
C ASP A 270 -7.02 -3.05 0.05
N GLY A 271 -6.14 -2.81 -0.93
CA GLY A 271 -6.41 -1.90 -2.06
C GLY A 271 -7.59 -2.30 -2.94
N ASP A 272 -7.67 -3.57 -3.36
CA ASP A 272 -8.74 -4.09 -4.22
C ASP A 272 -10.14 -3.80 -3.66
N THR A 273 -10.30 -3.95 -2.34
CA THR A 273 -11.54 -3.65 -1.62
C THR A 273 -11.71 -2.15 -1.34
N ILE A 274 -10.65 -1.41 -1.01
CA ILE A 274 -10.70 0.06 -0.88
C ILE A 274 -11.20 0.72 -2.17
N ASP A 275 -10.69 0.32 -3.33
CA ASP A 275 -11.07 0.84 -4.65
C ASP A 275 -12.55 0.53 -4.99
N LEU A 276 -13.11 -0.55 -4.42
CA LEU A 276 -14.55 -0.86 -4.47
C LEU A 276 -15.35 0.05 -3.54
N LEU A 277 -14.94 0.18 -2.28
CA LEU A 277 -15.68 0.96 -1.28
C LEU A 277 -15.66 2.46 -1.58
N MET A 278 -14.62 2.98 -2.23
CA MET A 278 -14.57 4.36 -2.75
C MET A 278 -15.62 4.67 -3.82
N GLN A 279 -16.24 3.66 -4.46
CA GLN A 279 -17.36 3.91 -5.37
C GLN A 279 -18.69 4.11 -4.62
N VAL A 280 -18.77 3.68 -3.35
CA VAL A 280 -20.01 3.55 -2.55
C VAL A 280 -20.05 4.54 -1.38
N PHE A 281 -18.92 4.71 -0.69
CA PHE A 281 -18.77 5.52 0.51
C PHE A 281 -17.79 6.67 0.29
N GLU A 282 -17.95 7.75 1.06
CA GLU A 282 -17.18 8.98 0.88
C GLU A 282 -16.80 9.61 2.23
N GLY A 283 -15.66 10.31 2.26
CA GLY A 283 -15.23 11.15 3.38
C GLY A 283 -15.59 12.62 3.20
N LEU A 284 -15.28 13.42 4.21
CA LEU A 284 -15.39 14.89 4.17
C LEU A 284 -14.61 15.50 2.99
N VAL A 285 -13.47 14.91 2.65
CA VAL A 285 -12.52 15.34 1.62
C VAL A 285 -12.04 14.15 0.79
N GLN A 286 -11.50 14.42 -0.40
CA GLN A 286 -11.00 13.41 -1.33
C GLN A 286 -9.70 13.86 -2.01
N TRP A 287 -9.06 12.96 -2.75
CA TRP A 287 -7.98 13.33 -3.68
C TRP A 287 -8.56 13.83 -5.01
N SER A 288 -8.01 14.93 -5.50
CA SER A 288 -8.21 15.38 -6.88
C SER A 288 -7.25 14.65 -7.85
N PRO A 289 -7.54 14.61 -9.17
CA PRO A 289 -6.58 14.16 -10.19
C PRO A 289 -5.27 15.00 -10.21
N ALA A 290 -5.29 16.20 -9.63
CA ALA A 290 -4.10 17.04 -9.44
C ALA A 290 -3.19 16.58 -8.28
N ASN A 291 -3.59 15.54 -7.53
CA ASN A 291 -2.90 15.03 -6.33
C ASN A 291 -2.96 16.00 -5.13
N GLU A 292 -3.98 16.85 -5.09
CA GLU A 292 -4.27 17.77 -3.98
C GLU A 292 -5.57 17.39 -3.27
N ILE A 293 -5.67 17.69 -1.97
CA ILE A 293 -6.89 17.50 -1.17
C ILE A 293 -7.99 18.43 -1.68
N ALA A 294 -9.14 17.85 -2.00
CA ALA A 294 -10.31 18.55 -2.53
C ALA A 294 -11.56 18.33 -1.65
N PRO A 295 -12.53 19.26 -1.67
CA PRO A 295 -13.88 19.07 -1.14
C PRO A 295 -14.49 17.73 -1.60
N ASN A 296 -15.15 17.01 -0.69
CA ASN A 296 -16.12 16.00 -1.10
C ASN A 296 -17.47 16.15 -0.40
N LEU A 297 -17.71 15.50 0.75
CA LEU A 297 -18.95 15.73 1.51
C LEU A 297 -18.98 17.11 2.18
N ALA A 298 -17.81 17.62 2.58
CA ALA A 298 -17.64 19.03 2.88
C ALA A 298 -17.56 19.85 1.58
N GLU A 299 -18.28 20.98 1.50
CA GLU A 299 -18.14 21.99 0.43
C GLU A 299 -16.89 22.86 0.64
N ARG A 300 -16.56 23.16 1.90
CA ARG A 300 -15.34 23.84 2.35
C ARG A 300 -15.01 23.43 3.78
N TRP A 301 -13.81 23.80 4.23
CA TRP A 301 -13.45 23.77 5.64
C TRP A 301 -12.63 24.99 6.02
N GLU A 302 -12.66 25.34 7.29
CA GLU A 302 -11.85 26.38 7.92
C GLU A 302 -10.89 25.73 8.92
N VAL A 303 -9.70 26.30 9.08
CA VAL A 303 -8.68 25.82 10.03
C VAL A 303 -8.30 26.97 10.95
N SER A 304 -8.36 26.70 12.25
CA SER A 304 -7.99 27.64 13.31
C SER A 304 -6.54 28.16 13.20
N PRO A 305 -6.21 29.36 13.72
CA PRO A 305 -4.87 29.94 13.62
C PRO A 305 -3.75 29.09 14.28
N ASP A 306 -4.06 28.34 15.34
CA ASP A 306 -3.16 27.38 15.98
C ASP A 306 -3.14 26.02 15.23
N GLY A 307 -4.13 25.73 14.39
CA GLY A 307 -4.18 24.57 13.51
C GLY A 307 -4.67 23.29 14.18
N THR A 308 -5.41 23.39 15.28
CA THR A 308 -5.95 22.24 16.04
C THR A 308 -7.43 22.00 15.78
N VAL A 309 -8.20 23.05 15.47
CA VAL A 309 -9.62 22.98 15.13
C VAL A 309 -9.83 23.12 13.62
N TYR A 310 -10.63 22.20 13.07
CA TYR A 310 -11.09 22.13 11.70
C TYR A 310 -12.62 22.21 11.67
N THR A 311 -13.18 23.26 11.07
CA THR A 311 -14.64 23.43 10.91
C THR A 311 -15.02 23.08 9.48
N PHE A 312 -15.73 21.98 9.29
CA PHE A 312 -16.24 21.53 7.99
C PHE A 312 -17.68 22.01 7.80
N HIS A 313 -17.97 22.53 6.61
CA HIS A 313 -19.33 22.81 6.16
C HIS A 313 -19.72 21.80 5.09
N LEU A 314 -20.85 21.13 5.27
CA LEU A 314 -21.33 20.08 4.39
C LEU A 314 -22.17 20.65 3.24
N LYS A 315 -22.06 20.01 2.07
CA LYS A 315 -22.94 20.27 0.93
C LYS A 315 -24.41 20.05 1.35
N PRO A 316 -25.34 20.97 1.02
CA PRO A 316 -26.77 20.73 1.21
C PRO A 316 -27.29 19.63 0.27
N GLY A 317 -28.29 18.87 0.69
CA GLY A 317 -29.02 17.92 -0.17
C GLY A 317 -28.25 16.65 -0.54
N VAL A 318 -27.10 16.37 0.09
CA VAL A 318 -26.39 15.08 -0.08
C VAL A 318 -27.28 13.96 0.45
N LYS A 319 -27.54 12.93 -0.36
CA LYS A 319 -28.33 11.78 0.07
C LYS A 319 -27.50 10.50 0.16
N PHE A 320 -27.84 9.69 1.15
CA PHE A 320 -27.52 8.27 1.18
C PHE A 320 -28.30 7.52 0.07
N HIS A 321 -27.82 6.32 -0.32
CA HIS A 321 -28.45 5.48 -1.35
C HIS A 321 -29.89 5.02 -1.03
N ASN A 322 -30.35 5.18 0.21
CA ASN A 322 -31.73 4.95 0.64
C ASN A 322 -32.64 6.19 0.53
N GLY A 323 -32.10 7.34 0.07
CA GLY A 323 -32.82 8.59 -0.10
C GLY A 323 -32.79 9.56 1.10
N ARG A 324 -32.29 9.14 2.28
CA ARG A 324 -32.15 10.03 3.44
C ARG A 324 -31.04 11.07 3.21
N GLU A 325 -31.27 12.32 3.60
CA GLU A 325 -30.22 13.35 3.60
C GLU A 325 -29.15 13.07 4.66
N ALA A 326 -27.88 13.25 4.30
CA ALA A 326 -26.72 13.01 5.15
C ALA A 326 -26.28 14.29 5.87
N THR A 327 -25.96 14.17 7.16
CA THR A 327 -25.79 15.28 8.09
C THR A 327 -24.44 15.24 8.82
N ALA A 328 -24.09 16.32 9.50
CA ALA A 328 -22.94 16.38 10.41
C ALA A 328 -23.03 15.33 11.54
N GLN A 329 -24.25 14.98 11.97
CA GLN A 329 -24.48 13.93 12.96
C GLN A 329 -24.08 12.54 12.44
N ASP A 330 -24.27 12.27 11.14
CA ASP A 330 -23.85 11.01 10.50
C ASP A 330 -22.33 10.90 10.40
N VAL A 331 -21.65 12.02 10.12
CA VAL A 331 -20.17 12.07 10.16
C VAL A 331 -19.66 11.82 11.58
N ALA A 332 -20.27 12.47 12.58
CA ALA A 332 -19.89 12.30 13.98
C ALA A 332 -20.11 10.86 14.46
N TRP A 333 -21.25 10.24 14.09
CA TRP A 333 -21.54 8.84 14.37
C TRP A 333 -20.54 7.90 13.68
N SER A 334 -20.23 8.13 12.40
CA SER A 334 -19.29 7.31 11.62
C SER A 334 -17.88 7.33 12.21
N LEU A 335 -17.32 8.51 12.48
CA LEU A 335 -16.00 8.66 13.11
C LEU A 335 -15.96 8.05 14.52
N THR A 336 -17.04 8.19 15.29
CA THR A 336 -17.17 7.55 16.61
C THR A 336 -17.22 6.02 16.48
N ARG A 337 -17.97 5.48 15.51
CA ARG A 337 -18.08 4.04 15.25
C ARG A 337 -16.74 3.44 14.85
N SER A 338 -15.99 4.04 13.92
CA SER A 338 -14.69 3.51 13.49
C SER A 338 -13.72 3.34 14.65
N LEU A 339 -13.76 4.25 15.62
CA LEU A 339 -12.92 4.21 16.82
C LEU A 339 -13.42 3.26 17.93
N ARG A 340 -14.69 2.80 17.92
CA ARG A 340 -15.23 1.95 19.00
C ARG A 340 -14.54 0.57 19.08
N PRO A 341 -14.28 0.03 20.29
CA PRO A 341 -13.68 -1.30 20.47
C PRO A 341 -14.45 -2.41 19.76
N GLU A 342 -15.77 -2.30 19.71
CA GLU A 342 -16.69 -3.30 19.14
C GLU A 342 -16.52 -3.44 17.62
N THR A 343 -16.18 -2.33 16.95
CA THR A 343 -15.95 -2.28 15.49
C THR A 343 -14.65 -2.97 15.09
N LYS A 344 -13.68 -3.07 16.01
CA LYS A 344 -12.37 -3.75 15.80
C LYS A 344 -11.61 -3.26 14.56
N SER A 345 -11.67 -1.96 14.29
CA SER A 345 -10.95 -1.36 13.16
C SER A 345 -9.44 -1.60 13.27
N PRO A 346 -8.78 -2.15 12.23
CA PRO A 346 -7.32 -2.24 12.17
C PRO A 346 -6.66 -0.88 11.91
N THR A 347 -7.43 0.11 11.42
CA THR A 347 -6.92 1.36 10.82
C THR A 347 -7.32 2.62 11.57
N ALA A 348 -8.40 2.63 12.36
CA ALA A 348 -8.89 3.84 13.04
C ALA A 348 -7.85 4.50 13.95
N MET A 349 -7.02 3.73 14.66
CA MET A 349 -5.93 4.26 15.49
C MET A 349 -4.66 4.66 14.70
N THR A 350 -4.67 4.58 13.38
CA THR A 350 -3.66 5.18 12.47
C THR A 350 -4.14 6.54 11.96
N TYR A 351 -5.41 6.64 11.53
CA TYR A 351 -5.97 7.82 10.85
C TYR A 351 -6.73 8.79 11.77
N LEU A 352 -7.42 8.28 12.79
CA LEU A 352 -8.30 9.07 13.67
C LEU A 352 -7.71 9.31 15.06
N ASN A 353 -6.54 8.74 15.36
CA ASN A 353 -5.81 8.93 16.62
C ASN A 353 -5.39 10.37 16.93
N ASP A 354 -5.40 11.25 15.92
CA ASP A 354 -5.12 12.67 16.06
C ASP A 354 -6.28 13.40 16.77
N ILE A 355 -7.51 12.90 16.65
CA ILE A 355 -8.71 13.53 17.21
C ILE A 355 -8.71 13.40 18.73
N VAL A 356 -9.02 14.49 19.44
CA VAL A 356 -9.10 14.50 20.91
C VAL A 356 -10.14 13.48 21.39
N GLY A 357 -9.77 12.63 22.36
CA GLY A 357 -10.65 11.58 22.88
C GLY A 357 -10.68 10.28 22.09
N SER A 358 -10.02 10.20 20.92
CA SER A 358 -9.95 8.98 20.10
C SER A 358 -9.41 7.77 20.85
N ARG A 359 -8.31 7.97 21.60
CA ARG A 359 -7.68 6.94 22.42
C ARG A 359 -8.61 6.43 23.51
N GLU A 360 -9.23 7.31 24.31
CA GLU A 360 -10.09 6.87 25.40
C GLU A 360 -11.37 6.19 24.89
N LEU A 361 -11.89 6.60 23.73
CA LEU A 361 -12.98 5.89 23.05
C LEU A 361 -12.54 4.48 22.61
N ASN A 362 -11.39 4.36 21.93
CA ASN A 362 -10.88 3.08 21.44
C ASN A 362 -10.40 2.12 22.54
N GLU A 363 -10.02 2.64 23.70
CA GLU A 363 -9.72 1.87 24.90
C GLU A 363 -10.97 1.55 25.75
N GLY A 364 -12.18 1.90 25.28
CA GLY A 364 -13.46 1.64 25.97
C GLY A 364 -13.72 2.49 27.22
N LYS A 365 -12.94 3.55 27.41
CA LYS A 365 -12.95 4.46 28.58
C LYS A 365 -13.83 5.70 28.39
N ALA A 366 -14.27 5.97 27.15
CA ALA A 366 -15.23 7.01 26.81
C ALA A 366 -16.31 6.43 25.88
N GLN A 367 -17.50 7.05 25.86
CA GLN A 367 -18.60 6.68 24.96
C GLN A 367 -18.72 7.62 23.74
N GLU A 368 -18.10 8.80 23.83
CA GLU A 368 -18.18 9.91 22.88
C GLU A 368 -16.79 10.32 22.41
N LEU A 369 -16.68 10.70 21.13
CA LEU A 369 -15.46 11.24 20.54
C LEU A 369 -15.34 12.73 20.85
N ARG A 370 -14.86 13.07 22.05
CA ARG A 370 -14.81 14.45 22.61
C ARG A 370 -14.27 15.56 21.68
N GLY A 371 -13.40 15.24 20.75
CA GLY A 371 -12.85 16.18 19.77
C GLY A 371 -13.79 16.51 18.61
N VAL A 372 -14.86 15.74 18.39
CA VAL A 372 -15.86 15.97 17.35
C VAL A 372 -17.11 16.59 17.96
N ARG A 373 -17.55 17.71 17.39
CA ARG A 373 -18.75 18.45 17.80
C ARG A 373 -19.59 18.77 16.57
N VAL A 374 -20.84 18.34 16.58
CA VAL A 374 -21.87 18.87 15.68
C VAL A 374 -22.24 20.28 16.15
N VAL A 375 -22.29 21.24 15.23
CA VAL A 375 -22.70 22.63 15.49
C VAL A 375 -24.12 22.86 14.98
N ASP A 376 -24.40 22.36 13.78
CA ASP A 376 -25.71 22.26 13.14
C ASP A 376 -25.69 21.08 12.15
N ASP A 377 -26.82 20.74 11.52
CA ASP A 377 -26.97 19.60 10.59
C ASP A 377 -25.96 19.58 9.43
N ARG A 378 -25.35 20.73 9.09
CA ARG A 378 -24.36 20.88 8.02
C ARG A 378 -23.03 21.48 8.49
N THR A 379 -22.81 21.67 9.79
CA THR A 379 -21.52 22.18 10.31
C THR A 379 -20.95 21.25 11.38
N LEU A 380 -19.75 20.73 11.11
CA LEU A 380 -19.01 19.81 11.99
C LEU A 380 -17.67 20.42 12.39
N GLN A 381 -17.39 20.49 13.69
CA GLN A 381 -16.09 20.87 14.24
C GLN A 381 -15.31 19.62 14.65
N ILE A 382 -14.08 19.45 14.17
CA ILE A 382 -13.14 18.41 14.61
C ILE A 382 -11.91 19.07 15.24
N THR A 383 -11.53 18.61 16.44
CA THR A 383 -10.40 19.11 17.22
C THR A 383 -9.36 18.01 17.39
N ILE A 384 -8.12 18.30 17.02
CA ILE A 384 -6.97 17.40 17.13
C ILE A 384 -5.99 17.83 18.24
N ASP A 385 -5.24 16.86 18.76
CA ASP A 385 -4.26 16.97 19.85
C ASP A 385 -3.19 18.06 19.68
N LYS A 386 -2.72 18.27 18.45
CA LYS A 386 -1.73 19.27 18.04
C LYS A 386 -1.87 19.56 16.55
N ARG A 387 -1.34 20.69 16.08
CA ARG A 387 -1.28 21.02 14.64
C ARG A 387 -0.63 19.88 13.84
N LYS A 388 -1.36 19.36 12.84
CA LYS A 388 -0.90 18.32 11.90
C LYS A 388 -1.31 18.72 10.48
N PRO A 389 -0.43 19.37 9.68
CA PRO A 389 -0.79 19.87 8.34
C PRO A 389 -1.31 18.82 7.36
N TYR A 390 -1.03 17.54 7.64
CA TYR A 390 -1.41 16.35 6.88
C TYR A 390 -2.72 15.69 7.34
N PHE A 391 -3.38 16.21 8.39
CA PHE A 391 -4.60 15.62 8.97
C PHE A 391 -5.73 15.40 7.95
N LEU A 392 -5.94 16.36 7.04
CA LEU A 392 -6.93 16.23 5.96
C LEU A 392 -6.61 15.07 5.00
N GLY A 393 -5.33 14.71 4.84
CA GLY A 393 -4.92 13.53 4.08
C GLY A 393 -5.39 12.23 4.74
N LYS A 394 -5.26 12.11 6.06
CA LYS A 394 -5.78 10.96 6.82
C LYS A 394 -7.31 10.81 6.69
N LEU A 395 -8.04 11.91 6.56
CA LEU A 395 -9.50 11.91 6.33
C LEU A 395 -9.91 11.48 4.91
N THR A 396 -8.96 11.22 4.00
CA THR A 396 -9.25 10.59 2.69
C THR A 396 -9.26 9.06 2.75
N TYR A 397 -8.82 8.45 3.86
CA TYR A 397 -8.79 7.00 4.03
C TYR A 397 -10.17 6.45 4.44
N PRO A 398 -10.63 5.29 3.93
CA PRO A 398 -12.01 4.80 4.16
C PRO A 398 -12.47 4.68 5.61
N THR A 399 -11.57 4.50 6.58
CA THR A 399 -11.94 4.46 8.01
C THR A 399 -12.55 5.79 8.53
N ALA A 400 -12.38 6.89 7.77
CA ALA A 400 -12.99 8.20 8.00
C ALA A 400 -14.25 8.47 7.16
N TYR A 401 -14.73 7.51 6.37
CA TYR A 401 -15.88 7.69 5.47
C TYR A 401 -17.21 7.59 6.22
N VAL A 402 -18.23 8.25 5.66
CA VAL A 402 -19.57 8.33 6.22
C VAL A 402 -20.40 7.12 5.79
N VAL A 403 -21.03 6.46 6.76
CA VAL A 403 -21.92 5.31 6.57
C VAL A 403 -23.30 5.64 7.14
N CYS A 404 -24.36 5.06 6.59
CA CYS A 404 -25.73 5.28 7.06
C CYS A 404 -25.98 4.53 8.40
N PRO A 405 -26.15 5.23 9.54
CA PRO A 405 -26.30 4.60 10.85
C PRO A 405 -27.46 3.60 10.91
N GLU A 406 -28.63 3.98 10.37
CA GLU A 406 -29.84 3.17 10.46
C GLU A 406 -29.73 1.87 9.65
N ALA A 407 -28.98 1.90 8.54
CA ALA A 407 -28.72 0.70 7.73
C ALA A 407 -27.78 -0.28 8.45
N VAL A 408 -26.78 0.24 9.17
CA VAL A 408 -25.85 -0.56 9.97
C VAL A 408 -26.52 -1.10 11.23
N GLU A 409 -27.35 -0.30 11.91
CA GLU A 409 -28.11 -0.72 13.09
C GLU A 409 -29.18 -1.77 12.74
N ALA A 410 -29.91 -1.60 11.62
CA ALA A 410 -30.85 -2.60 11.11
C ALA A 410 -30.16 -3.93 10.69
N ALA A 411 -28.88 -3.89 10.37
CA ALA A 411 -28.04 -5.07 10.10
C ALA A 411 -27.34 -5.64 11.35
N GLY A 412 -27.69 -5.17 12.56
CA GLY A 412 -27.14 -5.68 13.83
C GLY A 412 -25.80 -5.06 14.24
N GLY A 413 -25.43 -3.91 13.66
CA GLY A 413 -24.16 -3.21 13.90
C GLY A 413 -23.06 -3.55 12.88
N GLU A 414 -23.26 -4.58 12.05
CA GLU A 414 -22.32 -5.00 11.01
C GLU A 414 -22.66 -4.38 9.65
N LEU A 415 -21.64 -3.84 8.97
CA LEU A 415 -21.81 -3.36 7.60
C LEU A 415 -21.55 -4.52 6.62
N ASN A 416 -22.62 -5.28 6.35
CA ASN A 416 -22.69 -6.36 5.36
C ASN A 416 -23.33 -5.88 4.04
N GLU A 417 -23.56 -6.78 3.09
CA GLU A 417 -24.10 -6.47 1.76
C GLU A 417 -25.47 -5.76 1.77
N LYS A 418 -26.27 -5.93 2.84
CA LYS A 418 -27.58 -5.27 3.00
C LYS A 418 -27.46 -3.87 3.61
N ALA A 419 -26.32 -3.56 4.24
CA ALA A 419 -26.01 -2.30 4.88
C ALA A 419 -25.04 -1.42 4.06
N MET A 420 -24.74 -1.79 2.80
CA MET A 420 -23.92 -0.99 1.87
C MET A 420 -24.66 0.25 1.34
N VAL A 421 -25.06 1.13 2.26
CA VAL A 421 -25.76 2.39 2.03
C VAL A 421 -24.81 3.54 2.37
N GLY A 422 -24.15 4.07 1.34
CA GLY A 422 -23.28 5.24 1.41
C GLY A 422 -23.88 6.43 0.65
N THR A 423 -23.08 7.47 0.45
CA THR A 423 -23.46 8.69 -0.32
C THR A 423 -22.94 8.67 -1.76
N GLY A 424 -22.09 7.70 -2.09
CA GLY A 424 -21.21 7.72 -3.26
C GLY A 424 -21.90 7.61 -4.62
N PRO A 425 -21.11 7.72 -5.70
CA PRO A 425 -21.63 7.73 -7.07
C PRO A 425 -22.23 6.41 -7.54
N PHE A 426 -21.91 5.28 -6.91
CA PHE A 426 -22.51 3.99 -7.18
C PHE A 426 -23.02 3.35 -5.89
N ARG A 427 -24.05 2.52 -5.98
CA ARG A 427 -24.55 1.69 -4.87
C ARG A 427 -24.34 0.22 -5.19
N LEU A 428 -24.26 -0.64 -4.18
CA LEU A 428 -24.29 -2.08 -4.42
C LEU A 428 -25.60 -2.47 -5.12
N ALA A 429 -25.49 -3.26 -6.20
CA ALA A 429 -26.63 -3.81 -6.91
C ALA A 429 -26.74 -5.33 -6.69
N ASP A 430 -25.60 -6.03 -6.66
CA ASP A 430 -25.51 -7.46 -6.40
C ASP A 430 -24.11 -7.83 -5.89
N TYR A 431 -24.02 -8.83 -5.00
CA TYR A 431 -22.76 -9.46 -4.61
C TYR A 431 -22.95 -10.97 -4.56
N GLN A 432 -22.20 -11.66 -5.41
CA GLN A 432 -22.12 -13.12 -5.46
C GLN A 432 -20.73 -13.53 -4.95
N PRO A 433 -20.61 -13.99 -3.68
CA PRO A 433 -19.33 -14.30 -3.06
C PRO A 433 -18.49 -15.29 -3.88
N GLY A 434 -17.21 -14.95 -4.08
CA GLY A 434 -16.30 -15.75 -4.91
C GLY A 434 -16.51 -15.62 -6.43
N TYR A 435 -17.55 -14.95 -6.91
CA TYR A 435 -17.85 -14.81 -8.34
C TYR A 435 -17.80 -13.36 -8.84
N ARG A 436 -18.61 -12.43 -8.29
CA ARG A 436 -18.75 -11.08 -8.84
C ARG A 436 -19.33 -10.08 -7.84
N VAL A 437 -18.86 -8.83 -7.90
CA VAL A 437 -19.56 -7.66 -7.34
C VAL A 437 -20.12 -6.82 -8.50
N SER A 438 -21.35 -6.35 -8.38
CA SER A 438 -21.97 -5.43 -9.34
C SER A 438 -22.48 -4.18 -8.62
N LEU A 439 -22.14 -3.01 -9.16
CA LEU A 439 -22.61 -1.71 -8.67
C LEU A 439 -23.49 -1.03 -9.72
N ALA A 440 -24.54 -0.32 -9.29
CA ALA A 440 -25.40 0.49 -10.15
C ALA A 440 -25.17 1.99 -9.89
N ALA A 441 -25.22 2.80 -10.95
CA ALA A 441 -25.05 4.25 -10.83
C ALA A 441 -26.13 4.89 -9.95
N ASN A 442 -25.72 5.76 -9.03
CA ASN A 442 -26.60 6.59 -8.20
C ASN A 442 -27.11 7.77 -9.05
N PRO A 443 -28.42 7.84 -9.39
CA PRO A 443 -28.95 8.93 -10.20
C PRO A 443 -28.97 10.27 -9.43
N ASP A 444 -29.12 10.21 -8.10
CA ASP A 444 -29.24 11.35 -7.20
C ASP A 444 -27.89 11.74 -6.55
N TYR A 445 -26.76 11.32 -7.13
CA TYR A 445 -25.43 11.62 -6.60
C TYR A 445 -25.15 13.13 -6.61
N HIS A 446 -24.63 13.66 -5.49
CA HIS A 446 -24.38 15.09 -5.30
C HIS A 446 -23.32 15.68 -6.24
N GLY A 447 -22.44 14.85 -6.82
CA GLY A 447 -21.53 15.25 -7.89
C GLY A 447 -22.12 15.19 -9.30
N GLY A 448 -23.41 14.91 -9.45
CA GLY A 448 -24.12 14.66 -10.71
C GLY A 448 -24.07 13.18 -11.13
N ARG A 449 -25.16 12.66 -11.70
CA ARG A 449 -25.27 11.24 -12.13
C ARG A 449 -24.02 10.79 -12.92
N PRO A 450 -23.40 9.64 -12.58
CA PRO A 450 -22.26 9.10 -13.32
C PRO A 450 -22.54 8.89 -14.81
N LEU A 451 -21.49 8.99 -15.62
CA LEU A 451 -21.56 8.70 -17.05
C LEU A 451 -21.61 7.19 -17.37
N LEU A 452 -21.22 6.34 -16.42
CA LEU A 452 -21.51 4.91 -16.43
C LEU A 452 -22.93 4.64 -15.91
N ASP A 453 -23.54 3.56 -16.38
CA ASP A 453 -24.81 3.06 -15.84
C ASP A 453 -24.58 2.04 -14.70
N GLY A 454 -23.37 1.47 -14.63
CA GLY A 454 -22.92 0.59 -13.56
C GLY A 454 -21.47 0.11 -13.72
N ILE A 455 -21.02 -0.72 -12.77
CA ILE A 455 -19.69 -1.34 -12.74
C ILE A 455 -19.86 -2.83 -12.46
N GLU A 456 -19.13 -3.70 -13.17
CA GLU A 456 -19.06 -5.13 -12.87
C GLU A 456 -17.61 -5.55 -12.55
N ARG A 457 -17.38 -6.08 -11.34
CA ARG A 457 -16.08 -6.59 -10.90
C ARG A 457 -16.12 -8.12 -10.72
N PRO A 458 -15.76 -8.91 -11.74
CA PRO A 458 -15.62 -10.36 -11.59
C PRO A 458 -14.40 -10.68 -10.71
N ILE A 459 -14.52 -11.70 -9.86
CA ILE A 459 -13.46 -12.15 -8.96
C ILE A 459 -12.61 -13.19 -9.70
N LEU A 460 -11.38 -12.81 -10.07
CA LEU A 460 -10.50 -13.57 -10.94
C LEU A 460 -9.08 -13.63 -10.34
N ALA A 461 -8.83 -14.63 -9.51
CA ALA A 461 -7.58 -14.75 -8.76
C ALA A 461 -6.36 -15.09 -9.63
N ASP A 462 -6.50 -16.01 -10.59
CA ASP A 462 -5.44 -16.31 -11.55
C ASP A 462 -5.27 -15.17 -12.56
N SER A 463 -4.03 -14.72 -12.73
CA SER A 463 -3.68 -13.62 -13.63
C SER A 463 -3.78 -13.99 -15.11
N SER A 464 -3.58 -15.27 -15.45
CA SER A 464 -3.72 -15.75 -16.83
C SER A 464 -5.18 -15.69 -17.28
N THR A 465 -6.09 -16.04 -16.37
CA THR A 465 -7.54 -15.91 -16.51
C THR A 465 -7.97 -14.45 -16.60
N ARG A 466 -7.38 -13.51 -15.83
CA ARG A 466 -7.63 -12.07 -16.01
C ARG A 466 -7.20 -11.58 -17.39
N GLN A 467 -5.98 -11.88 -17.79
CA GLN A 467 -5.42 -11.46 -19.08
C GLN A 467 -6.24 -12.00 -20.26
N THR A 468 -6.62 -13.28 -20.24
CA THR A 468 -7.47 -13.88 -21.29
C THR A 468 -8.91 -13.37 -21.28
N THR A 469 -9.48 -13.07 -20.11
CA THR A 469 -10.80 -12.40 -20.00
C THR A 469 -10.77 -10.99 -20.60
N TYR A 470 -9.66 -10.27 -20.43
CA TYR A 470 -9.46 -8.95 -21.04
C TYR A 470 -9.24 -9.03 -22.56
N GLU A 471 -8.42 -9.97 -23.03
CA GLU A 471 -8.15 -10.16 -24.46
C GLU A 471 -9.42 -10.59 -25.22
N SER A 472 -10.29 -11.38 -24.60
CA SER A 472 -11.61 -11.75 -25.13
C SER A 472 -12.72 -10.69 -24.93
N GLY A 473 -12.42 -9.54 -24.30
CA GLY A 473 -13.38 -8.44 -24.12
C GLY A 473 -14.41 -8.62 -23.00
N GLY A 474 -14.22 -9.61 -22.11
CA GLY A 474 -15.01 -9.79 -20.89
C GLY A 474 -14.70 -8.75 -19.80
N THR A 475 -13.52 -8.12 -19.83
CA THR A 475 -13.18 -6.94 -19.03
C THR A 475 -12.62 -5.81 -19.90
N ASP A 476 -12.83 -4.58 -19.44
CA ASP A 476 -12.40 -3.34 -20.09
C ASP A 476 -11.06 -2.80 -19.52
N LEU A 477 -10.60 -3.34 -18.37
CA LEU A 477 -9.30 -3.07 -17.73
C LEU A 477 -8.72 -4.34 -17.05
N THR A 478 -7.39 -4.54 -17.11
CA THR A 478 -6.66 -5.57 -16.33
C THR A 478 -5.25 -5.13 -15.93
N ASP A 479 -4.71 -5.68 -14.83
CA ASP A 479 -3.28 -5.62 -14.51
C ASP A 479 -2.45 -6.46 -15.49
N VAL A 480 -1.21 -6.01 -15.77
CA VAL A 480 -0.28 -6.69 -16.68
C VAL A 480 0.84 -7.40 -15.93
N GLN A 481 0.87 -8.72 -16.07
CA GLN A 481 1.92 -9.57 -15.54
C GLN A 481 3.26 -9.34 -16.24
N ARG A 482 4.35 -9.46 -15.47
CA ARG A 482 5.69 -9.11 -15.97
C ARG A 482 6.21 -10.05 -17.06
N ALA A 483 5.68 -11.27 -17.14
CA ALA A 483 6.01 -12.22 -18.21
C ALA A 483 5.36 -11.85 -19.57
N ASP A 484 4.16 -11.28 -19.55
CA ASP A 484 3.40 -10.95 -20.77
C ASP A 484 3.83 -9.64 -21.45
N LEU A 485 4.61 -8.79 -20.77
CA LEU A 485 4.98 -7.46 -21.28
C LEU A 485 5.61 -7.48 -22.67
N GLU A 486 6.52 -8.42 -22.93
CA GLU A 486 7.20 -8.55 -24.22
C GLU A 486 6.22 -8.96 -25.33
N ARG A 487 5.28 -9.87 -25.03
CA ARG A 487 4.17 -10.27 -25.92
C ARG A 487 3.23 -9.10 -26.21
N ILE A 488 2.77 -8.41 -25.17
CA ILE A 488 1.85 -7.26 -25.25
C ILE A 488 2.47 -6.07 -26.00
N GLN A 489 3.79 -5.84 -25.87
CA GLN A 489 4.49 -4.78 -26.59
C GLN A 489 4.80 -5.13 -28.05
N ALA A 490 4.79 -6.43 -28.40
CA ALA A 490 4.90 -6.91 -29.78
C ALA A 490 3.54 -6.93 -30.50
N ASP A 491 2.46 -7.24 -29.79
CA ASP A 491 1.09 -7.29 -30.31
C ASP A 491 0.56 -5.88 -30.68
N PRO A 492 0.24 -5.59 -31.95
CA PRO A 492 -0.26 -4.28 -32.36
C PRO A 492 -1.60 -3.87 -31.73
N SER A 493 -2.44 -4.83 -31.35
CA SER A 493 -3.75 -4.56 -30.73
C SER A 493 -3.61 -4.18 -29.26
N LEU A 494 -2.82 -4.95 -28.49
CA LEU A 494 -2.66 -4.74 -27.04
C LEU A 494 -1.69 -3.59 -26.73
N LYS A 495 -0.70 -3.33 -27.58
CA LYS A 495 0.25 -2.22 -27.43
C LYS A 495 -0.41 -0.84 -27.38
N GLY A 496 -1.52 -0.66 -28.10
CA GLY A 496 -2.32 0.57 -28.06
C GLY A 496 -3.10 0.75 -26.75
N GLU A 497 -3.39 -0.35 -26.05
CA GLU A 497 -4.16 -0.43 -24.80
C GLU A 497 -3.27 -0.34 -23.55
N LEU A 498 -1.97 -0.62 -23.69
CA LEU A 498 -1.00 -0.63 -22.58
C LEU A 498 -0.77 0.78 -22.00
N ARG A 499 -0.92 0.91 -20.68
CA ARG A 499 -0.66 2.14 -19.90
C ARG A 499 0.30 1.85 -18.74
N GLN A 500 0.98 2.91 -18.28
CA GLN A 500 1.79 2.89 -17.07
C GLN A 500 1.41 4.10 -16.21
N PHE A 501 1.06 3.86 -14.95
CA PHE A 501 0.69 4.89 -14.00
C PHE A 501 1.75 5.01 -12.90
N PRO A 502 2.17 6.22 -12.51
CA PRO A 502 3.01 6.41 -11.35
C PRO A 502 2.20 6.12 -10.08
N ARG A 503 2.70 5.24 -9.21
CA ARG A 503 2.12 5.03 -7.88
C ARG A 503 3.04 5.68 -6.84
N ALA A 504 2.48 6.36 -5.85
CA ALA A 504 3.25 6.85 -4.70
C ALA A 504 3.65 5.68 -3.78
N ALA A 505 4.54 4.81 -4.25
CA ALA A 505 4.98 3.63 -3.52
C ALA A 505 6.45 3.29 -3.80
N ILE A 506 7.14 2.82 -2.77
CA ILE A 506 8.54 2.42 -2.78
C ILE A 506 8.68 0.96 -2.36
N TRP A 507 9.49 0.21 -3.10
CA TRP A 507 9.99 -1.09 -2.71
C TRP A 507 11.40 -0.97 -2.14
N TYR A 508 11.64 -1.65 -1.03
CA TYR A 508 12.88 -1.55 -0.27
C TYR A 508 13.27 -2.88 0.38
N LEU A 509 14.56 -2.97 0.74
CA LEU A 509 15.07 -4.00 1.64
C LEU A 509 15.21 -3.38 3.04
N ALA A 510 14.39 -3.82 3.99
CA ALA A 510 14.41 -3.32 5.36
C ALA A 510 15.48 -4.06 6.18
N LEU A 511 16.36 -3.31 6.86
CA LEU A 511 17.49 -3.86 7.61
C LEU A 511 17.24 -3.73 9.12
N ASN A 512 16.80 -4.81 9.76
CA ASN A 512 16.28 -4.78 11.13
C ASN A 512 17.41 -4.84 12.19
N GLN A 513 17.50 -3.77 12.98
CA GLN A 513 18.54 -3.52 13.96
C GLN A 513 18.21 -4.13 15.33
N ASP A 514 16.96 -4.53 15.57
CA ASP A 514 16.51 -5.24 16.77
C ASP A 514 16.56 -6.78 16.64
N ALA A 515 16.37 -7.29 15.43
CA ALA A 515 16.53 -8.71 15.11
C ALA A 515 17.97 -9.11 14.77
N PHE A 516 18.76 -8.23 14.12
CA PHE A 516 20.07 -8.61 13.57
C PHE A 516 21.19 -7.65 13.97
N ALA A 517 22.04 -8.08 14.90
CA ALA A 517 23.10 -7.26 15.48
C ALA A 517 24.05 -6.59 14.46
N PRO A 518 24.48 -7.24 13.35
CA PRO A 518 25.29 -6.58 12.32
C PRO A 518 24.64 -5.33 11.70
N PHE A 519 23.31 -5.26 11.58
CA PHE A 519 22.62 -4.08 11.03
C PHE A 519 22.59 -2.89 11.98
N ARG A 520 23.07 -3.02 13.22
CA ARG A 520 23.30 -1.86 14.11
C ARG A 520 24.46 -0.99 13.62
N ASP A 521 25.45 -1.58 12.95
CA ASP A 521 26.53 -0.81 12.31
C ASP A 521 26.04 -0.23 10.96
N ARG A 522 26.01 1.11 10.90
CA ARG A 522 25.68 1.86 9.68
C ARG A 522 26.52 1.44 8.48
N ARG A 523 27.78 1.03 8.67
CA ARG A 523 28.68 0.62 7.58
C ARG A 523 28.23 -0.69 6.94
N VAL A 524 27.68 -1.63 7.71
CA VAL A 524 27.05 -2.85 7.16
C VAL A 524 25.83 -2.48 6.33
N ARG A 525 24.97 -1.59 6.85
CA ARG A 525 23.77 -1.15 6.12
C ARG A 525 24.10 -0.41 4.82
N GLN A 526 25.08 0.50 4.86
CA GLN A 526 25.61 1.17 3.66
C GLN A 526 26.28 0.19 2.70
N ALA A 527 26.98 -0.84 3.18
CA ALA A 527 27.54 -1.88 2.33
C ALA A 527 26.43 -2.63 1.56
N PHE A 528 25.33 -2.99 2.23
CA PHE A 528 24.16 -3.58 1.56
C PHE A 528 23.57 -2.63 0.50
N ALA A 529 23.44 -1.34 0.82
CA ALA A 529 22.92 -0.35 -0.13
C ALA A 529 23.82 -0.12 -1.37
N HIS A 530 25.15 -0.17 -1.20
CA HIS A 530 26.12 -0.08 -2.29
C HIS A 530 26.31 -1.41 -3.07
N ALA A 531 25.88 -2.54 -2.51
CA ALA A 531 26.10 -3.87 -3.10
C ALA A 531 25.01 -4.36 -4.06
N ILE A 532 23.85 -3.69 -4.12
CA ILE A 532 22.67 -4.14 -4.88
C ILE A 532 22.53 -3.31 -6.17
N ASP A 533 22.54 -3.95 -7.34
CA ASP A 533 22.36 -3.31 -8.64
C ASP A 533 20.85 -3.12 -8.90
N LYS A 534 20.33 -1.99 -8.42
CA LYS A 534 18.94 -1.58 -8.59
C LYS A 534 18.50 -1.61 -10.05
N ASP A 535 19.38 -1.22 -10.98
CA ASP A 535 19.06 -1.12 -12.40
C ASP A 535 19.05 -2.51 -13.06
N GLN A 536 19.91 -3.44 -12.63
CA GLN A 536 19.82 -4.85 -13.02
C GLN A 536 18.58 -5.53 -12.45
N LEU A 537 18.24 -5.32 -11.18
CA LEU A 537 17.02 -5.84 -10.56
C LEU A 537 15.78 -5.39 -11.34
N ILE A 538 15.69 -4.11 -11.68
CA ILE A 538 14.57 -3.54 -12.46
C ILE A 538 14.51 -4.15 -13.87
N ARG A 539 15.64 -4.40 -14.54
CA ARG A 539 15.66 -5.08 -15.85
C ARG A 539 15.23 -6.55 -15.72
N LEU A 540 15.87 -7.32 -14.84
CA LEU A 540 15.76 -8.78 -14.81
C LEU A 540 14.51 -9.30 -14.08
N ALA A 541 14.09 -8.68 -12.97
CA ALA A 541 12.88 -9.08 -12.24
C ALA A 541 11.62 -8.32 -12.71
N LEU A 542 11.76 -7.06 -13.15
CA LEU A 542 10.61 -6.17 -13.40
C LEU A 542 10.43 -5.74 -14.86
N ARG A 543 11.25 -6.26 -15.80
CA ARG A 543 11.22 -5.93 -17.25
C ARG A 543 11.22 -4.42 -17.54
N GLY A 544 11.95 -3.63 -16.76
CA GLY A 544 12.07 -2.18 -16.95
C GLY A 544 10.83 -1.35 -16.57
N THR A 545 9.82 -1.95 -15.94
CA THR A 545 8.56 -1.24 -15.61
C THR A 545 8.64 -0.31 -14.41
N ALA A 546 9.51 -0.59 -13.44
CA ALA A 546 9.69 0.22 -12.24
C ALA A 546 10.74 1.31 -12.44
N GLN A 547 10.69 2.37 -11.62
CA GLN A 547 11.66 3.47 -11.66
C GLN A 547 12.70 3.29 -10.54
N ARG A 548 13.99 3.44 -10.83
CA ARG A 548 15.06 3.33 -9.82
C ARG A 548 14.84 4.32 -8.67
N ALA A 549 14.96 3.83 -7.43
CA ALA A 549 14.85 4.66 -6.24
C ALA A 549 16.20 5.31 -5.86
N THR A 550 16.17 6.62 -5.64
CA THR A 550 17.29 7.44 -5.17
C THR A 550 17.10 7.90 -3.72
N GLY A 551 15.87 8.08 -3.27
CA GLY A 551 15.49 8.38 -1.90
C GLY A 551 14.38 7.46 -1.38
N ILE A 552 13.77 7.86 -0.26
CA ILE A 552 12.63 7.18 0.37
C ILE A 552 11.31 7.69 -0.23
N LEU A 553 11.20 9.01 -0.49
CA LEU A 553 10.01 9.65 -1.02
C LEU A 553 9.82 9.32 -2.51
N PRO A 554 8.70 8.70 -2.92
CA PRO A 554 8.39 8.45 -4.33
C PRO A 554 8.15 9.75 -5.14
N PRO A 555 8.36 9.72 -6.47
CA PRO A 555 7.99 10.81 -7.36
C PRO A 555 6.51 11.18 -7.18
N GLY A 556 6.24 12.49 -7.11
CA GLY A 556 4.89 13.03 -6.91
C GLY A 556 4.48 13.17 -5.44
N VAL A 557 5.13 12.49 -4.48
CA VAL A 557 4.98 12.84 -3.06
C VAL A 557 5.64 14.20 -2.82
N PRO A 558 4.96 15.16 -2.16
CA PRO A 558 5.53 16.47 -1.86
C PRO A 558 6.89 16.36 -1.18
N GLY A 559 7.85 17.20 -1.55
CA GLY A 559 9.20 17.16 -0.95
C GLY A 559 10.18 16.19 -1.62
N HIS A 560 9.73 15.28 -2.51
CA HIS A 560 10.62 14.51 -3.37
C HIS A 560 11.68 15.40 -4.05
N ASP A 561 12.88 14.85 -4.21
CA ASP A 561 14.06 15.51 -4.77
C ASP A 561 14.58 14.66 -5.95
N PRO A 562 14.24 15.01 -7.21
CA PRO A 562 14.61 14.20 -8.38
C PRO A 562 16.11 14.30 -8.72
N ASP A 563 16.80 15.31 -8.19
CA ASP A 563 18.24 15.49 -8.38
C ASP A 563 19.07 14.75 -7.33
N TYR A 564 18.50 14.43 -6.16
CA TYR A 564 19.14 13.55 -5.19
C TYR A 564 19.42 12.16 -5.77
N LYS A 565 20.61 11.62 -5.47
CA LYS A 565 21.10 10.32 -5.97
C LYS A 565 21.15 9.24 -4.88
N GLY A 566 21.19 9.64 -3.61
CA GLY A 566 21.28 8.76 -2.45
C GLY A 566 22.50 7.85 -2.47
N LEU A 567 22.32 6.61 -2.02
CA LEU A 567 23.34 5.57 -2.13
C LEU A 567 23.20 4.84 -3.48
N GLU A 568 24.24 5.01 -4.30
CA GLU A 568 24.40 4.38 -5.62
C GLU A 568 25.15 3.04 -5.55
N PHE A 569 25.07 2.23 -6.61
CA PHE A 569 25.76 0.96 -6.72
C PHE A 569 27.29 1.14 -6.83
N ASP A 570 28.03 0.61 -5.85
CA ASP A 570 29.49 0.72 -5.74
C ASP A 570 30.05 -0.52 -4.98
N PRO A 571 30.18 -1.69 -5.64
CA PRO A 571 30.70 -2.90 -5.01
C PRO A 571 32.10 -2.77 -4.38
N PRO A 572 33.07 -2.02 -4.96
CA PRO A 572 34.34 -1.73 -4.29
C PRO A 572 34.17 -1.06 -2.92
N ARG A 573 33.36 -0.01 -2.83
CA ARG A 573 33.05 0.67 -1.56
C ARG A 573 32.22 -0.21 -0.63
N ALA A 574 31.30 -1.00 -1.16
CA ALA A 574 30.50 -1.95 -0.38
C ALA A 574 31.40 -2.96 0.36
N ARG A 575 32.36 -3.58 -0.35
CA ARG A 575 33.36 -4.48 0.25
C ARG A 575 34.23 -3.78 1.29
N ARG A 576 34.65 -2.55 1.01
CA ARG A 576 35.45 -1.75 1.95
C ARG A 576 34.70 -1.49 3.25
N LEU A 577 33.46 -1.00 3.17
CA LEU A 577 32.63 -0.70 4.35
C LEU A 577 32.34 -1.96 5.19
N LEU A 578 32.07 -3.10 4.53
CA LEU A 578 31.85 -4.37 5.21
C LEU A 578 33.14 -4.91 5.87
N ALA A 579 34.30 -4.72 5.25
CA ALA A 579 35.60 -5.06 5.85
C ALA A 579 35.94 -4.15 7.06
N GLU A 580 35.68 -2.84 6.95
CA GLU A 580 35.81 -1.90 8.07
C GLU A 580 34.86 -2.22 9.23
N ALA A 581 33.69 -2.82 8.95
CA ALA A 581 32.76 -3.36 9.92
C ALA A 581 33.15 -4.73 10.52
N GLY A 582 34.31 -5.28 10.14
CA GLY A 582 34.84 -6.53 10.70
C GLY A 582 34.53 -7.80 9.90
N PHE A 583 33.88 -7.71 8.74
CA PHE A 583 33.44 -8.86 7.94
C PHE A 583 34.11 -8.90 6.53
N PRO A 584 35.45 -8.94 6.43
CA PRO A 584 36.16 -8.81 5.16
C PRO A 584 35.82 -9.93 4.17
N GLY A 585 35.09 -9.59 3.11
CA GLY A 585 34.59 -10.54 2.12
C GLY A 585 33.54 -11.51 2.69
N GLY A 586 32.69 -11.03 3.60
CA GLY A 586 31.60 -11.82 4.22
C GLY A 586 32.07 -12.80 5.30
N ARG A 587 33.39 -12.99 5.49
CA ARG A 587 33.93 -13.89 6.50
C ARG A 587 33.51 -13.45 7.91
N GLY A 588 32.94 -14.39 8.66
CA GLY A 588 32.41 -14.15 10.01
C GLY A 588 31.03 -13.47 10.05
N PHE A 589 30.43 -13.12 8.91
CA PHE A 589 29.08 -12.56 8.89
C PHE A 589 28.06 -13.62 9.32
N PRO A 590 27.17 -13.34 10.29
CA PRO A 590 26.17 -14.31 10.74
C PRO A 590 25.19 -14.72 9.63
N ARG A 591 24.62 -15.94 9.75
CA ARG A 591 23.58 -16.45 8.85
C ARG A 591 22.42 -15.45 8.76
N LEU A 592 22.17 -14.93 7.56
CA LEU A 592 21.12 -13.95 7.30
C LEU A 592 19.93 -14.62 6.60
N VAL A 593 18.71 -14.27 7.03
CA VAL A 593 17.47 -14.66 6.37
C VAL A 593 16.79 -13.42 5.79
N LEU A 594 16.64 -13.39 4.46
CA LEU A 594 15.83 -12.42 3.72
C LEU A 594 14.41 -12.96 3.59
N SER A 595 13.44 -12.32 4.22
CA SER A 595 12.02 -12.74 4.19
C SER A 595 11.21 -11.93 3.16
N PHE A 596 10.30 -12.57 2.44
CA PHE A 596 9.41 -11.91 1.46
C PHE A 596 8.00 -12.54 1.46
N ARG A 597 6.99 -11.82 0.96
CA ARG A 597 5.60 -12.33 0.94
C ARG A 597 5.34 -13.30 -0.22
N GLN A 598 4.59 -14.35 0.08
CA GLN A 598 4.08 -15.35 -0.87
C GLN A 598 3.18 -14.75 -1.97
N GLY A 599 3.13 -15.44 -3.12
CA GLY A 599 2.06 -15.31 -4.11
C GLY A 599 2.39 -14.47 -5.35
N TYR A 600 3.56 -13.85 -5.41
CA TYR A 600 3.91 -12.88 -6.45
C TYR A 600 5.33 -13.13 -6.95
N LYS A 601 5.47 -13.72 -8.14
CA LYS A 601 6.76 -14.14 -8.70
C LYS A 601 7.78 -12.99 -8.83
N GLN A 602 7.33 -11.78 -9.13
CA GLN A 602 8.17 -10.59 -9.21
C GLN A 602 8.80 -10.18 -7.86
N ILE A 603 8.24 -10.64 -6.73
CA ILE A 603 8.84 -10.44 -5.40
C ILE A 603 9.90 -11.52 -5.14
N GLU A 604 9.60 -12.78 -5.49
CA GLU A 604 10.56 -13.89 -5.42
C GLU A 604 11.80 -13.61 -6.29
N ASP A 605 11.60 -13.25 -7.56
CA ASP A 605 12.69 -12.91 -8.51
C ASP A 605 13.52 -11.71 -8.01
N GLY A 606 12.87 -10.74 -7.36
CA GLY A 606 13.54 -9.61 -6.71
C GLY A 606 14.38 -10.03 -5.50
N ALA A 607 13.84 -10.88 -4.62
CA ALA A 607 14.56 -11.40 -3.46
C ALA A 607 15.75 -12.30 -3.85
N LEU A 608 15.60 -13.10 -4.91
CA LEU A 608 16.67 -13.91 -5.50
C LEU A 608 17.77 -13.06 -6.15
N ALA A 609 17.40 -11.97 -6.85
CA ALA A 609 18.37 -11.00 -7.38
C ALA A 609 19.17 -10.33 -6.24
N ILE A 610 18.50 -9.88 -5.18
CA ILE A 610 19.16 -9.28 -4.00
C ILE A 610 20.11 -10.28 -3.32
N ARG A 611 19.72 -11.55 -3.17
CA ARG A 611 20.62 -12.61 -2.67
C ARG A 611 21.85 -12.77 -3.56
N SER A 612 21.67 -12.80 -4.88
CA SER A 612 22.76 -12.91 -5.85
C SER A 612 23.75 -11.76 -5.71
N ASP A 613 23.26 -10.53 -5.63
CA ASP A 613 24.07 -9.32 -5.42
C ASP A 613 24.85 -9.36 -4.11
N LEU A 614 24.21 -9.71 -2.99
CA LEU A 614 24.90 -9.84 -1.69
C LEU A 614 25.99 -10.93 -1.72
N LYS A 615 25.74 -12.05 -2.42
CA LYS A 615 26.71 -13.14 -2.57
C LYS A 615 27.89 -12.74 -3.45
N GLN A 616 27.63 -12.12 -4.61
CA GLN A 616 28.68 -11.70 -5.56
C GLN A 616 29.49 -10.51 -5.06
N ASN A 617 28.81 -9.47 -4.55
CA ASN A 617 29.46 -8.20 -4.22
C ASN A 617 30.04 -8.17 -2.81
N LEU A 618 29.45 -8.87 -1.83
CA LEU A 618 29.89 -8.87 -0.43
C LEU A 618 30.41 -10.22 0.09
N GLY A 619 30.13 -11.33 -0.60
CA GLY A 619 30.43 -12.69 -0.10
C GLY A 619 29.42 -13.23 0.91
N ILE A 620 28.23 -12.62 1.01
CA ILE A 620 27.18 -13.01 1.95
C ILE A 620 26.12 -13.85 1.21
N ASP A 621 26.08 -15.16 1.46
CA ASP A 621 24.98 -16.01 1.00
C ASP A 621 23.84 -15.95 2.02
N ALA A 622 22.79 -15.19 1.70
CA ALA A 622 21.58 -15.09 2.53
C ALA A 622 20.59 -16.20 2.16
N ASP A 623 19.97 -16.83 3.16
CA ASP A 623 18.80 -17.67 2.92
C ASP A 623 17.61 -16.79 2.51
N VAL A 624 16.76 -17.30 1.61
CA VAL A 624 15.51 -16.63 1.23
C VAL A 624 14.34 -17.40 1.83
N ARG A 625 13.42 -16.70 2.50
CA ARG A 625 12.25 -17.30 3.14
C ARG A 625 10.97 -16.63 2.63
N GLN A 626 10.15 -17.40 1.93
CA GLN A 626 8.78 -17.03 1.61
C GLN A 626 7.90 -17.17 2.87
N VAL A 627 6.98 -16.23 3.08
CA VAL A 627 6.02 -16.23 4.20
C VAL A 627 4.63 -15.87 3.68
N GLU A 628 3.58 -16.50 4.20
CA GLU A 628 2.18 -16.09 3.99
C GLU A 628 1.98 -14.63 4.47
N TRP A 629 1.08 -13.86 3.86
CA TRP A 629 0.96 -12.42 4.11
C TRP A 629 0.50 -12.05 5.54
N SER A 630 -0.51 -12.74 6.09
CA SER A 630 -0.95 -12.48 7.47
C SER A 630 0.14 -12.84 8.48
N GLN A 631 0.85 -13.96 8.26
CA GLN A 631 2.02 -14.33 9.05
C GLN A 631 3.17 -13.33 8.88
N PHE A 632 3.45 -12.86 7.66
CA PHE A 632 4.49 -11.85 7.37
C PHE A 632 4.21 -10.54 8.12
N LEU A 633 2.95 -10.08 8.17
CA LEU A 633 2.58 -8.90 8.95
C LEU A 633 2.71 -9.11 10.46
N ALA A 634 2.31 -10.28 10.97
CA ALA A 634 2.45 -10.61 12.39
C ALA A 634 3.94 -10.74 12.81
N GLU A 635 4.77 -11.39 11.99
CA GLU A 635 6.20 -11.49 12.21
C GLU A 635 6.92 -10.14 12.06
N ARG A 636 6.49 -9.28 11.12
CA ARG A 636 7.03 -7.91 10.99
C ARG A 636 6.76 -7.11 12.25
N ARG A 637 5.51 -7.13 12.75
CA ARG A 637 5.10 -6.44 13.99
C ARG A 637 5.86 -6.95 15.22
N ASN A 638 6.39 -8.17 15.20
CA ASN A 638 7.34 -8.67 16.20
C ASN A 638 8.78 -8.38 15.74
N THR A 639 9.33 -7.23 16.12
CA THR A 639 10.64 -6.70 15.67
C THR A 639 11.86 -7.62 15.89
N ARG A 640 11.69 -8.79 16.53
CA ARG A 640 12.72 -9.82 16.72
C ARG A 640 12.75 -10.91 15.64
N LEU A 641 11.67 -11.13 14.88
CA LEU A 641 11.53 -12.33 14.02
C LEU A 641 12.06 -12.17 12.59
N MET A 642 12.20 -10.94 12.09
CA MET A 642 12.59 -10.68 10.70
C MET A 642 13.87 -9.83 10.61
N PRO A 643 15.07 -10.47 10.52
CA PRO A 643 16.36 -9.79 10.31
C PRO A 643 16.40 -8.86 9.10
N CYS A 644 15.81 -9.29 7.98
CA CYS A 644 15.82 -8.59 6.71
C CYS A 644 14.54 -8.93 5.94
N CYS A 645 13.90 -7.95 5.31
CA CYS A 645 12.74 -8.23 4.46
C CYS A 645 12.67 -7.35 3.20
N HIS A 646 12.23 -7.95 2.10
CA HIS A 646 11.86 -7.22 0.88
C HIS A 646 10.37 -6.87 0.96
N LEU A 647 10.06 -5.58 0.93
CA LEU A 647 8.73 -5.05 1.21
C LEU A 647 8.42 -3.81 0.37
N ARG A 648 7.14 -3.46 0.29
CA ARG A 648 6.60 -2.23 -0.30
C ARG A 648 5.99 -1.36 0.80
N TRP A 649 6.23 -0.05 0.75
CA TRP A 649 5.35 0.95 1.34
C TRP A 649 4.64 1.70 0.22
N ALA A 650 3.37 2.03 0.40
CA ALA A 650 2.60 2.90 -0.48
C ALA A 650 2.01 4.01 0.37
N ALA A 651 1.89 5.21 -0.19
CA ALA A 651 1.26 6.33 0.47
C ALA A 651 -0.17 5.94 0.90
N ASP A 652 -0.46 6.08 2.19
CA ASP A 652 -1.84 6.10 2.67
C ASP A 652 -2.44 7.52 2.58
N TYR A 653 -1.58 8.53 2.47
CA TYR A 653 -1.87 9.90 2.02
C TYR A 653 -0.58 10.53 1.46
N LEU A 654 -0.69 11.44 0.49
CA LEU A 654 0.47 12.00 -0.25
C LEU A 654 1.26 13.04 0.56
N ASP A 655 1.98 12.59 1.59
CA ASP A 655 2.77 13.45 2.47
C ASP A 655 4.05 12.75 2.99
N PRO A 656 5.20 13.44 3.12
CA PRO A 656 6.42 12.87 3.72
C PRO A 656 6.27 12.28 5.11
N GLN A 657 5.29 12.73 5.90
CA GLN A 657 5.06 12.21 7.25
C GLN A 657 4.80 10.70 7.23
N ASP A 658 4.05 10.24 6.23
CA ASP A 658 3.69 8.85 5.99
C ASP A 658 4.92 7.96 5.74
N PHE A 659 5.89 8.46 4.97
CA PHE A 659 7.10 7.73 4.58
C PHE A 659 8.26 7.84 5.57
N LEU A 660 8.33 8.93 6.35
CA LEU A 660 9.49 9.25 7.19
C LEU A 660 9.12 9.19 8.69
N SER A 661 8.20 10.04 9.13
CA SER A 661 7.84 10.11 10.56
C SER A 661 7.11 8.86 11.03
N MET A 662 6.23 8.28 10.22
CA MET A 662 5.41 7.13 10.60
C MET A 662 6.17 5.78 10.51
N MET A 663 7.09 5.67 9.53
CA MET A 663 7.83 4.43 9.24
C MET A 663 9.23 4.34 9.87
N LEU A 664 9.87 5.47 10.20
CA LEU A 664 11.30 5.49 10.57
C LEU A 664 11.64 6.27 11.85
N ARG A 665 10.76 7.13 12.37
CA ARG A 665 11.00 7.84 13.64
C ARG A 665 11.06 6.84 14.80
N THR A 666 11.93 7.07 15.79
CA THR A 666 12.02 6.25 17.01
C THR A 666 10.64 6.13 17.68
N GLY A 667 10.16 4.90 17.89
CA GLY A 667 8.88 4.63 18.55
C GLY A 667 7.61 4.97 17.73
N ALA A 668 7.73 5.25 16.43
CA ALA A 668 6.58 5.34 15.53
C ALA A 668 5.97 3.95 15.28
N PRO A 669 4.65 3.84 15.03
CA PRO A 669 3.94 2.56 15.04
C PRO A 669 4.39 1.58 13.96
N GLU A 670 4.92 2.06 12.82
CA GLU A 670 5.37 1.21 11.71
C GLU A 670 6.89 1.06 11.61
N ASN A 671 7.66 1.62 12.56
CA ASN A 671 9.11 1.42 12.68
C ASN A 671 9.45 0.07 13.32
N HIS A 672 9.15 -0.99 12.60
CA HIS A 672 9.36 -2.37 13.04
C HIS A 672 10.82 -2.88 12.89
N ILE A 673 11.75 -2.00 12.49
CA ILE A 673 13.15 -2.32 12.20
C ILE A 673 14.14 -1.76 13.24
N GLY A 674 13.64 -1.12 14.30
CA GLY A 674 14.47 -0.56 15.37
C GLY A 674 15.42 0.56 14.91
N TYR A 675 15.07 1.31 13.86
CA TYR A 675 15.86 2.48 13.48
C TYR A 675 15.63 3.62 14.49
N SER A 676 16.71 4.28 14.88
CA SER A 676 16.69 5.43 15.77
C SER A 676 17.84 6.37 15.41
N ASN A 677 17.53 7.65 15.22
CA ASN A 677 18.51 8.72 15.03
C ASN A 677 17.93 10.03 15.61
N PRO A 678 18.51 10.58 16.69
CA PRO A 678 17.94 11.76 17.36
C PRO A 678 17.81 13.03 16.51
N GLU A 679 18.64 13.22 15.48
CA GLU A 679 18.48 14.38 14.57
C GLU A 679 17.40 14.12 13.51
N PHE A 680 17.27 12.87 13.03
CA PHE A 680 16.12 12.45 12.21
C PHE A 680 14.81 12.69 12.96
N ASP A 681 14.71 12.18 14.20
CA ASP A 681 13.53 12.34 15.05
C ASP A 681 13.20 13.82 15.29
N ARG A 682 14.21 14.64 15.60
CA ARG A 682 14.07 16.09 15.81
C ARG A 682 13.64 16.85 14.55
N LEU A 683 14.03 16.40 13.36
CA LEU A 683 13.60 17.00 12.09
C LEU A 683 12.15 16.60 11.77
N CYS A 684 11.80 15.32 11.93
CA CYS A 684 10.42 14.82 11.84
C CYS A 684 9.48 15.53 12.82
N ASP A 685 9.79 15.56 14.12
CA ASP A 685 8.95 16.19 15.16
C ASP A 685 8.64 17.66 14.88
N ARG A 686 9.59 18.38 14.25
CA ARG A 686 9.39 19.77 13.82
C ARG A 686 8.57 19.85 12.53
N ALA A 687 8.85 19.00 11.56
CA ALA A 687 8.14 18.99 10.27
C ALA A 687 6.67 18.58 10.43
N ASP A 688 6.36 17.66 11.35
CA ASP A 688 5.00 17.21 11.65
C ASP A 688 4.09 18.34 12.16
N VAL A 689 4.64 19.44 12.69
CA VAL A 689 3.89 20.59 13.25
C VAL A 689 4.15 21.95 12.57
N GLU A 690 5.05 22.00 11.58
CA GLU A 690 5.43 23.25 10.89
C GLU A 690 4.30 23.71 9.93
N PRO A 691 3.69 24.89 10.14
CA PRO A 691 2.60 25.38 9.29
C PRO A 691 3.08 25.82 7.89
N ASP A 692 4.34 26.26 7.74
CA ASP A 692 4.86 26.69 6.46
C ASP A 692 5.21 25.48 5.58
N ARG A 693 4.42 25.27 4.53
CA ARG A 693 4.59 24.15 3.57
C ARG A 693 6.03 24.05 3.05
N GLN A 694 6.70 25.16 2.77
CA GLN A 694 8.05 25.14 2.22
C GLN A 694 9.08 24.77 3.29
N LYS A 695 9.04 25.40 4.47
CA LYS A 695 9.92 25.04 5.60
C LYS A 695 9.73 23.57 6.01
N ARG A 696 8.48 23.10 6.02
CA ARG A 696 8.09 21.72 6.33
C ARG A 696 8.74 20.72 5.37
N LEU A 697 8.64 20.95 4.06
CA LEU A 697 9.28 20.09 3.06
C LEU A 697 10.81 20.17 3.11
N GLU A 698 11.39 21.33 3.48
CA GLU A 698 12.84 21.45 3.71
C GLU A 698 13.34 20.72 4.97
N LEU A 699 12.50 20.54 5.99
CA LEU A 699 12.82 19.71 7.15
C LEU A 699 12.77 18.22 6.78
N TYR A 700 11.74 17.76 6.08
CA TYR A 700 11.67 16.37 5.62
C TYR A 700 12.79 16.01 4.64
N ARG A 701 13.19 16.89 3.71
CA ARG A 701 14.36 16.65 2.84
C ARG A 701 15.67 16.47 3.61
N LYS A 702 15.80 17.09 4.80
CA LYS A 702 16.97 16.90 5.67
C LYS A 702 16.87 15.57 6.43
N ALA A 703 15.68 15.20 6.91
CA ALA A 703 15.42 13.91 7.54
C ALA A 703 15.64 12.75 6.54
N GLU A 704 15.08 12.82 5.34
CA GLU A 704 15.24 11.82 4.28
C GLU A 704 16.70 11.55 3.96
N ARG A 705 17.52 12.61 3.79
CA ARG A 705 18.96 12.45 3.51
C ARG A 705 19.67 11.72 4.65
N ILE A 706 19.43 12.11 5.91
CA ILE A 706 19.97 11.39 7.08
C ILE A 706 19.56 9.91 7.07
N ALA A 707 18.29 9.61 6.81
CA ALA A 707 17.81 8.22 6.76
C ALA A 707 18.44 7.45 5.58
N VAL A 708 18.40 7.96 4.35
CA VAL A 708 19.00 7.29 3.17
C VAL A 708 20.51 7.06 3.38
N GLU A 709 21.21 8.01 3.99
CA GLU A 709 22.64 7.90 4.27
C GLU A 709 22.95 7.02 5.49
N ASP A 710 22.01 6.83 6.43
CA ASP A 710 22.03 5.81 7.49
C ASP A 710 21.62 4.41 6.98
N ALA A 711 20.95 4.31 5.84
CA ALA A 711 20.46 3.10 5.18
C ALA A 711 19.64 2.12 6.06
N PRO A 712 18.64 2.54 6.86
CA PRO A 712 17.73 1.60 7.53
C PRO A 712 16.90 0.80 6.50
N TRP A 713 16.65 1.41 5.34
CA TRP A 713 16.14 0.78 4.12
C TRP A 713 17.20 0.88 3.01
N VAL A 714 17.42 -0.19 2.25
CA VAL A 714 17.94 -0.05 0.89
C VAL A 714 16.77 0.29 -0.03
N CYS A 715 16.70 1.53 -0.49
CA CYS A 715 15.68 1.99 -1.43
C CYS A 715 15.95 1.37 -2.81
N LEU A 716 15.09 0.46 -3.29
CA LEU A 716 15.31 -0.31 -4.52
C LEU A 716 14.68 0.40 -5.73
N TYR A 717 13.35 0.50 -5.75
CA TYR A 717 12.59 1.06 -6.87
C TYR A 717 11.24 1.65 -6.43
N TYR A 718 10.81 2.70 -7.11
CA TYR A 718 9.46 3.23 -7.04
C TYR A 718 8.53 2.43 -7.96
N GLN A 719 7.32 2.15 -7.50
CA GLN A 719 6.35 1.36 -8.25
C GLN A 719 5.74 2.15 -9.42
N ARG A 720 5.48 1.44 -10.52
CA ARG A 720 4.51 1.86 -11.52
C ARG A 720 3.52 0.73 -11.73
N ASP A 721 2.25 1.10 -11.72
CA ASP A 721 1.17 0.21 -12.05
C ASP A 721 1.11 0.12 -13.58
N VAL A 722 0.90 -1.08 -14.13
CA VAL A 722 0.98 -1.34 -15.57
C VAL A 722 -0.24 -2.15 -15.96
N GLU A 723 -1.04 -1.57 -16.84
CA GLU A 723 -2.43 -1.99 -17.07
C GLU A 723 -2.69 -2.01 -18.58
N LEU A 724 -3.61 -2.88 -18.99
CA LEU A 724 -4.24 -2.79 -20.30
C LEU A 724 -5.62 -2.18 -20.11
N ILE A 725 -5.95 -1.14 -20.88
CA ILE A 725 -7.21 -0.39 -20.81
C ILE A 725 -7.79 -0.28 -22.21
N LYS A 726 -9.02 -0.78 -22.39
CA LYS A 726 -9.65 -0.84 -23.72
C LYS A 726 -9.75 0.55 -24.33
N THR A 727 -9.45 0.67 -25.62
CA THR A 727 -9.35 2.00 -26.27
C THR A 727 -10.65 2.82 -26.26
N TYR A 728 -11.81 2.17 -26.07
CA TYR A 728 -13.13 2.82 -25.89
C TYR A 728 -13.43 3.31 -24.46
N VAL A 729 -12.55 3.05 -23.48
CA VAL A 729 -12.69 3.58 -22.13
C VAL A 729 -12.07 4.97 -22.07
N ARG A 730 -12.89 6.00 -21.80
CA ARG A 730 -12.43 7.39 -21.62
C ARG A 730 -12.79 7.90 -20.23
N GLY A 731 -12.25 9.06 -19.86
CA GLY A 731 -12.63 9.79 -18.64
C GLY A 731 -12.36 9.06 -17.32
N LEU A 732 -11.58 7.97 -17.34
CA LEU A 732 -10.95 7.39 -16.15
C LEU A 732 -10.19 8.50 -15.41
N ARG A 733 -10.38 8.53 -14.09
CA ARG A 733 -9.67 9.44 -13.20
C ARG A 733 -8.66 8.62 -12.42
N ASP A 734 -7.39 8.96 -12.56
CA ASP A 734 -6.31 8.44 -11.72
C ASP A 734 -5.73 9.55 -10.84
N CYS A 735 -4.96 9.11 -9.85
CA CYS A 735 -4.04 9.92 -9.06
C CYS A 735 -2.94 8.99 -8.52
N LEU A 736 -1.92 9.54 -7.88
CA LEU A 736 -0.79 8.79 -7.30
C LEU A 736 -1.22 7.80 -6.19
N MET A 737 -2.45 7.94 -5.67
CA MET A 737 -3.07 7.05 -4.69
C MET A 737 -3.74 5.82 -5.31
N GLY A 738 -4.09 5.85 -6.60
CA GLY A 738 -4.91 4.84 -7.28
C GLY A 738 -5.97 5.45 -8.21
N HIS A 739 -6.91 4.64 -8.68
CA HIS A 739 -8.07 5.12 -9.45
C HIS A 739 -9.05 5.87 -8.53
N LEU A 740 -9.61 6.97 -9.02
CA LEU A 740 -10.63 7.75 -8.32
C LEU A 740 -12.05 7.28 -8.69
N PRO A 741 -13.10 7.67 -7.94
CA PRO A 741 -14.46 7.26 -8.23
C PRO A 741 -14.89 7.55 -9.67
N HIS A 742 -15.49 6.56 -10.34
CA HIS A 742 -15.66 6.50 -11.81
C HIS A 742 -16.74 7.43 -12.40
N ILE A 743 -16.87 8.65 -11.88
CA ILE A 743 -17.99 9.56 -12.19
C ILE A 743 -17.96 10.11 -13.62
N THR A 744 -16.78 10.32 -14.20
CA THR A 744 -16.58 10.76 -15.59
C THR A 744 -16.14 9.64 -16.52
N THR A 745 -16.05 8.40 -16.05
CA THR A 745 -15.64 7.27 -16.90
C THR A 745 -16.74 6.97 -17.92
N THR A 746 -16.36 6.78 -19.19
CA THR A 746 -17.27 6.39 -20.27
C THR A 746 -16.78 5.09 -20.92
N VAL A 747 -17.72 4.34 -21.50
CA VAL A 747 -17.49 3.12 -22.26
C VAL A 747 -18.18 3.30 -23.62
N GLU A 748 -17.39 3.59 -24.64
CA GLU A 748 -17.82 4.03 -25.98
C GLU A 748 -17.60 2.92 -27.01
N ARG A 749 -18.32 1.79 -26.83
CA ARG A 749 -18.19 0.55 -27.62
C ARG A 749 -18.71 0.67 -29.05
#